data_AF-A0AAV9X1G0-F1
#
_entry.id   AF-A0AAV9X1G0-F1
#
_cell.length_a   1.000
_cell.length_b   1.000
_cell.length_c   1.000
_cell.angle_alpha   90.00
_cell.angle_beta   90.00
_cell.angle_gamma   90.00
#
_symmetry.space_group_name_H-M   'P 1'
#
loop_
_entity.id
_entity.type
_entity.pdbx_description
1 polymer ?
#
loop_
_entity_poly.entity_id
_entity_poly.type
_entity_poly.pdbx_seq_one_letter_code
_entity_poly.pdbx_strand_id
1 'polypeptide(L)'
;MTDASLQTPSLLSPTHFQRLRQRWKATITGNDMRVASDDVYYALSKLSGTAEQYLHTMRPSRLHIWDDLSPIHLSVNFRKSYQRLRTISQSYSIPGSVHYHDLNVQETVIQSLDFISSEIYNASVVQAKGENWWNFRIGAPLALVDIAILLYEDLTPRRRHEIGATIVKNIGSISQRSLKGANRADICLALIGAGIITNEEAEVNRGRWGLSDRDFDGENSIFRLVRTGEGLYEGGSYLSHEIFPYSGGYGVQHYYSLAKAVNILSKSPYHINATELRVTFAAVNSTFVPVMWRGMMMAHIRGRDIARKSEPDAYWGNLFVQSLLYFADTDVVPWRFKVYFKSLARGIWEAAPLPDLFGLNITQAFGMQTVLEERVPAALPPIGTFATPMSDRLMHHRSDWAAALAMSSSRIGRYEALNNENLKPWYQGDGFLYVYTDKDPLHFSNDYWPTMDPYHSPGVTNGQNPQEPPKYKFTAYEDWAGGQDWRGDLGLAGLNALSTDKGSSAKKSWFFLLNSIIAVGIGCAGISGTEVHTTFESRNLPLAGSNFSINGEYQIMTPGWIKPWQVTRENASWAYLDSFGGYVFLDDEPITFKHEKRKARWTDINQYPDYLRYNSEITREYLTIYRNHGIDPTNGTYAYALLPSASEEDTSKFAISPPINITHNTMKLQAIQFNNTHMANFWSGGTIGHLTAVTPCSITWGFTGVEDKYLTISISDPTQKGTRLVIFLDDPDIGGVAEKDDSIVLRWGRAGQTGSVTITVNVENTHGKTHRVSFERISWRGTLEDIPWRPPVKETTTSASTSLKKWQRPHTKSLIQIGSQTTKTSTAKTDIAKTGTAKTIPVKTTPAKATGAAAKASKAKPKAGSKPKPAKPTKTPIKKNSPPKSKSQKQHS
;
A
#
# COMPACT_ATOMS: atom_id res chain seq x y z
N MET A 1 -25.96 -4.99 41.31
CA MET A 1 -26.22 -4.12 42.48
C MET A 1 -24.89 -3.98 43.20
N THR A 2 -24.32 -2.79 43.43
CA THR A 2 -24.81 -1.40 43.22
C THR A 2 -23.62 -0.47 42.95
N ASP A 3 -23.88 0.66 42.29
CA ASP A 3 -23.00 1.83 42.14
C ASP A 3 -21.51 1.62 41.79
N ALA A 4 -21.27 1.34 40.52
CA ALA A 4 -20.25 2.13 39.82
C ALA A 4 -20.91 3.46 39.41
N SER A 5 -20.74 4.50 40.21
CA SER A 5 -21.26 5.83 39.90
C SER A 5 -20.75 6.26 38.52
N LEU A 6 -21.68 6.48 37.58
CA LEU A 6 -21.39 7.17 36.33
C LEU A 6 -20.95 8.60 36.70
N GLN A 7 -19.64 8.80 36.87
CA GLN A 7 -19.08 10.14 36.90
C GLN A 7 -19.43 10.79 35.56
N THR A 8 -20.40 11.70 35.59
CA THR A 8 -20.58 12.69 34.53
C THR A 8 -19.20 13.32 34.31
N PRO A 9 -18.67 13.30 33.07
CA PRO A 9 -17.42 13.98 32.78
C PRO A 9 -17.50 15.41 33.30
N SER A 10 -16.50 15.84 34.08
CA SER A 10 -16.42 17.25 34.49
C SER A 10 -16.40 18.11 33.23
N LEU A 11 -17.30 19.11 33.15
CA LEU A 11 -17.43 19.96 31.98
C LEU A 11 -16.08 20.54 31.51
N LEU A 12 -15.95 20.81 30.22
CA LEU A 12 -14.75 21.44 29.65
C LEU A 12 -14.66 22.89 30.10
N SER A 13 -13.78 23.12 31.07
CA SER A 13 -13.36 24.47 31.46
C SER A 13 -12.65 25.20 30.30
N PRO A 14 -12.58 26.55 30.33
CA PRO A 14 -11.79 27.32 29.37
C PRO A 14 -10.31 26.87 29.29
N THR A 15 -9.74 26.40 30.40
CA THR A 15 -8.36 25.87 30.45
C THR A 15 -8.24 24.50 29.79
N HIS A 16 -9.28 23.66 29.80
CA HIS A 16 -9.32 22.46 28.99
C HIS A 16 -9.32 22.80 27.49
N PHE A 17 -10.17 23.73 27.03
CA PHE A 17 -10.20 24.14 25.62
C PHE A 17 -8.87 24.77 25.15
N GLN A 18 -8.24 25.60 25.97
CA GLN A 18 -6.92 26.15 25.68
C GLN A 18 -5.86 25.05 25.50
N ARG A 19 -5.85 24.03 26.37
CA ARG A 19 -4.95 22.86 26.27
C ARG A 19 -5.24 22.05 25.01
N LEU A 20 -6.50 21.81 24.68
CA LEU A 20 -6.89 21.08 23.46
C LEU A 20 -6.43 21.82 22.20
N ARG A 21 -6.56 23.17 22.15
CA ARG A 21 -5.99 24.00 21.06
C ARG A 21 -4.48 23.90 20.97
N GLN A 22 -3.76 24.00 22.10
CA GLN A 22 -2.31 23.89 22.13
C GLN A 22 -1.84 22.53 21.60
N ARG A 23 -2.45 21.42 22.05
CA ARG A 23 -2.15 20.08 21.53
C ARG A 23 -2.50 19.94 20.06
N TRP A 24 -3.64 20.46 19.61
CA TRP A 24 -3.99 20.46 18.18
C TRP A 24 -2.95 21.24 17.36
N LYS A 25 -2.58 22.47 17.78
CA LYS A 25 -1.54 23.28 17.11
C LYS A 25 -0.22 22.51 17.03
N ALA A 26 0.21 21.85 18.10
CA ALA A 26 1.39 20.99 18.11
C ALA A 26 1.33 19.83 17.09
N THR A 27 0.16 19.19 16.87
CA THR A 27 0.02 18.19 15.79
C THR A 27 0.16 18.76 14.38
N ILE A 28 0.24 20.08 14.21
CA ILE A 28 0.51 20.75 12.95
C ILE A 28 1.93 21.34 12.93
N THR A 29 2.37 21.99 13.99
CA THR A 29 3.62 22.75 14.06
C THR A 29 4.81 21.99 14.64
N GLY A 30 4.59 20.88 15.34
CA GLY A 30 5.56 20.29 16.27
C GLY A 30 5.50 20.91 17.68
N ASN A 31 6.10 20.22 18.65
CA ASN A 31 6.37 20.71 20.01
C ASN A 31 7.82 21.25 20.10
N ASP A 32 8.07 22.15 21.06
CA ASP A 32 9.40 22.62 21.51
C ASP A 32 10.42 22.90 20.40
N MET A 33 10.21 24.04 19.73
CA MET A 33 10.83 24.39 18.46
C MET A 33 12.32 24.71 18.59
N ARG A 34 13.17 23.79 18.12
CA ARG A 34 14.57 24.04 17.78
C ARG A 34 14.90 23.37 16.45
N VAL A 35 15.26 24.17 15.45
CA VAL A 35 15.83 23.67 14.19
C VAL A 35 17.27 23.23 14.49
N ALA A 36 17.44 21.95 14.85
CA ALA A 36 18.71 21.38 15.27
C ALA A 36 19.14 20.14 14.44
N SER A 37 18.37 19.77 13.42
CA SER A 37 18.74 18.77 12.41
C SER A 37 18.52 19.29 10.99
N ASP A 38 19.32 18.78 10.05
CA ASP A 38 19.21 19.10 8.63
C ASP A 38 17.84 18.69 8.06
N ASP A 39 17.28 17.55 8.52
CA ASP A 39 15.94 17.08 8.14
C ASP A 39 14.84 18.10 8.48
N VAL A 40 14.90 18.70 9.66
CA VAL A 40 13.95 19.72 10.11
C VAL A 40 14.15 21.03 9.35
N TYR A 41 15.41 21.44 9.13
CA TYR A 41 15.71 22.63 8.31
C TYR A 41 15.19 22.47 6.87
N TYR A 42 15.40 21.30 6.26
CA TYR A 42 14.91 20.97 4.92
C TYR A 42 13.38 20.94 4.86
N ALA A 43 12.73 20.27 5.82
CA ALA A 43 11.27 20.19 5.88
C ALA A 43 10.62 21.57 6.09
N LEU A 44 11.24 22.44 6.89
CA LEU A 44 10.79 23.82 7.10
C LEU A 44 11.00 24.67 5.84
N SER A 45 12.18 24.57 5.21
CA SER A 45 12.48 25.26 3.95
C SER A 45 11.52 24.85 2.81
N LYS A 46 11.18 23.57 2.72
CA LYS A 46 10.20 23.01 1.77
C LYS A 46 8.79 23.55 2.03
N LEU A 47 8.37 23.63 3.29
CA LEU A 47 7.10 24.25 3.69
C LEU A 47 7.06 25.74 3.31
N SER A 48 8.09 26.49 3.71
CA SER A 48 8.19 27.93 3.45
C SER A 48 8.19 28.25 1.96
N GLY A 49 8.98 27.53 1.15
CA GLY A 49 9.00 27.70 -0.30
C GLY A 49 7.68 27.31 -0.99
N THR A 50 6.96 26.32 -0.46
CA THR A 50 5.62 25.96 -0.98
C THR A 50 4.59 27.04 -0.64
N ALA A 51 4.64 27.61 0.56
CA ALA A 51 3.77 28.72 0.97
C ALA A 51 4.05 29.99 0.13
N GLU A 52 5.33 30.33 -0.06
CA GLU A 52 5.78 31.41 -0.95
C GLU A 52 5.26 31.23 -2.38
N GLN A 53 5.38 30.03 -2.94
CA GLN A 53 4.86 29.73 -4.27
C GLN A 53 3.35 29.94 -4.35
N TYR A 54 2.59 29.51 -3.34
CA TYR A 54 1.14 29.74 -3.30
C TYR A 54 0.80 31.22 -3.19
N LEU A 55 1.44 31.98 -2.30
CA LEU A 55 1.25 33.43 -2.17
C LEU A 55 1.56 34.16 -3.49
N HIS A 56 2.72 33.89 -4.10
CA HIS A 56 3.14 34.50 -5.36
C HIS A 56 2.18 34.21 -6.53
N THR A 57 1.50 33.06 -6.51
CA THR A 57 0.55 32.64 -7.55
C THR A 57 -0.92 33.01 -7.24
N MET A 58 -1.22 33.65 -6.10
CA MET A 58 -2.58 34.14 -5.83
C MET A 58 -2.98 35.21 -6.87
N ARG A 59 -4.16 35.03 -7.47
CA ARG A 59 -4.81 35.97 -8.38
C ARG A 59 -6.28 36.12 -7.97
N PRO A 60 -6.59 36.80 -6.85
CA PRO A 60 -7.95 36.87 -6.33
C PRO A 60 -8.90 37.52 -7.34
N SER A 61 -10.05 36.88 -7.56
CA SER A 61 -11.14 37.36 -8.41
C SER A 61 -12.48 36.89 -7.85
N ARG A 62 -13.60 37.34 -8.44
CA ARG A 62 -14.94 36.83 -8.08
C ARG A 62 -15.15 35.33 -8.36
N LEU A 63 -14.22 34.67 -9.05
CA LEU A 63 -14.35 33.27 -9.44
C LEU A 63 -13.34 32.34 -8.77
N HIS A 64 -12.25 32.84 -8.18
CA HIS A 64 -11.17 32.04 -7.61
C HIS A 64 -10.19 32.86 -6.77
N ILE A 65 -9.36 32.18 -5.98
CA ILE A 65 -8.15 32.75 -5.36
C ILE A 65 -6.90 32.47 -6.22
N TRP A 66 -6.90 31.34 -6.94
CA TRP A 66 -5.84 30.91 -7.87
C TRP A 66 -6.47 30.49 -9.20
N ASP A 67 -5.89 30.90 -10.33
CA ASP A 67 -6.42 30.60 -11.67
C ASP A 67 -6.63 29.09 -11.92
N ASP A 68 -5.73 28.23 -11.42
CA ASP A 68 -5.80 26.78 -11.59
C ASP A 68 -6.85 26.10 -10.68
N LEU A 69 -7.48 26.86 -9.78
CA LEU A 69 -8.58 26.44 -8.91
C LEU A 69 -9.90 27.17 -9.27
N SER A 70 -10.09 27.43 -10.56
CA SER A 70 -11.25 28.13 -11.12
C SER A 70 -12.26 27.18 -11.79
N PRO A 71 -13.58 27.40 -11.66
CA PRO A 71 -14.19 28.27 -10.67
C PRO A 71 -14.11 27.64 -9.27
N ILE A 72 -14.07 28.49 -8.23
CA ILE A 72 -14.09 28.09 -6.81
C ILE A 72 -15.33 27.26 -6.47
N HIS A 73 -16.40 27.42 -7.26
CA HIS A 73 -17.69 26.76 -7.09
C HIS A 73 -17.67 25.23 -7.27
N LEU A 74 -16.62 24.65 -7.87
CA LEU A 74 -16.43 23.20 -7.91
C LEU A 74 -15.90 22.71 -6.56
N SER A 75 -16.45 21.63 -6.00
CA SER A 75 -16.15 21.24 -4.61
C SER A 75 -14.68 20.88 -4.38
N VAL A 76 -14.06 20.36 -5.44
CA VAL A 76 -12.65 20.01 -5.48
C VAL A 76 -11.75 21.25 -5.46
N ASN A 77 -12.20 22.38 -6.00
CA ASN A 77 -11.43 23.62 -6.10
C ASN A 77 -11.45 24.39 -4.78
N PHE A 78 -12.60 24.61 -4.14
CA PHE A 78 -12.62 25.29 -2.83
C PHE A 78 -11.88 24.50 -1.76
N ARG A 79 -11.97 23.15 -1.78
CA ARG A 79 -11.17 22.31 -0.88
C ARG A 79 -9.67 22.50 -1.10
N LYS A 80 -9.19 22.50 -2.36
CA LYS A 80 -7.77 22.77 -2.66
C LYS A 80 -7.34 24.16 -2.21
N SER A 81 -8.22 25.17 -2.34
CA SER A 81 -7.95 26.52 -1.82
C SER A 81 -7.76 26.49 -0.31
N TYR A 82 -8.61 25.80 0.46
CA TYR A 82 -8.38 25.58 1.89
C TYR A 82 -7.08 24.81 2.18
N GLN A 83 -6.71 23.82 1.37
CA GLN A 83 -5.41 23.12 1.56
C GLN A 83 -4.21 24.03 1.30
N ARG A 84 -4.25 24.92 0.29
CA ARG A 84 -3.20 25.94 0.08
C ARG A 84 -3.13 26.94 1.23
N LEU A 85 -4.28 27.46 1.66
CA LEU A 85 -4.39 28.36 2.81
C LEU A 85 -3.89 27.69 4.10
N ARG A 86 -4.12 26.39 4.29
CA ARG A 86 -3.58 25.60 5.41
C ARG A 86 -2.06 25.55 5.37
N THR A 87 -1.44 25.30 4.21
CA THR A 87 0.02 25.32 4.04
C THR A 87 0.60 26.71 4.34
N ILE A 88 -0.03 27.78 3.86
CA ILE A 88 0.36 29.16 4.17
C ILE A 88 0.23 29.43 5.68
N SER A 89 -0.90 29.07 6.29
CA SER A 89 -1.16 29.24 7.73
C SER A 89 -0.19 28.45 8.62
N GLN A 90 0.22 27.26 8.17
CA GLN A 90 1.21 26.43 8.86
C GLN A 90 2.59 27.10 8.80
N SER A 91 2.95 27.66 7.64
CA SER A 91 4.16 28.44 7.46
C SER A 91 4.17 29.73 8.32
N TYR A 92 3.04 30.43 8.39
CA TYR A 92 2.83 31.61 9.24
C TYR A 92 3.02 31.33 10.75
N SER A 93 2.73 30.10 11.19
CA SER A 93 2.68 29.74 12.61
C SER A 93 3.94 29.10 13.19
N ILE A 94 4.96 28.81 12.38
CA ILE A 94 6.18 28.09 12.81
C ILE A 94 7.37 29.06 12.89
N PRO A 95 7.96 29.30 14.08
CA PRO A 95 9.19 30.05 14.24
C PRO A 95 10.32 29.51 13.36
N GLY A 96 11.06 30.44 12.73
CA GLY A 96 12.09 30.11 11.74
C GLY A 96 11.57 29.98 10.30
N SER A 97 10.25 29.97 10.09
CA SER A 97 9.69 30.19 8.75
C SER A 97 9.87 31.65 8.32
N VAL A 98 10.05 31.87 7.02
CA VAL A 98 10.12 33.22 6.41
C VAL A 98 8.81 34.02 6.57
N HIS A 99 7.69 33.33 6.74
CA HIS A 99 6.34 33.93 6.90
C HIS A 99 5.92 34.06 8.37
N TYR A 100 6.80 33.75 9.32
CA TYR A 100 6.43 33.64 10.74
C TYR A 100 5.87 34.95 11.29
N HIS A 101 4.58 34.94 11.64
CA HIS A 101 3.83 36.11 12.13
C HIS A 101 3.82 37.33 11.17
N ASP A 102 4.00 37.13 9.85
CA ASP A 102 3.85 38.21 8.84
C ASP A 102 2.38 38.68 8.74
N LEU A 103 2.15 39.97 9.04
CA LEU A 103 0.82 40.58 9.03
C LEU A 103 0.16 40.59 7.64
N ASN A 104 0.93 40.70 6.56
CA ASN A 104 0.39 40.65 5.20
C ASN A 104 -0.12 39.24 4.89
N VAL A 105 0.60 38.21 5.36
CA VAL A 105 0.20 36.80 5.20
C VAL A 105 -1.04 36.50 6.05
N GLN A 106 -1.08 36.99 7.29
CA GLN A 106 -2.24 36.92 8.19
C GLN A 106 -3.49 37.52 7.52
N GLU A 107 -3.42 38.77 7.05
CA GLU A 107 -4.52 39.45 6.38
C GLU A 107 -4.94 38.73 5.10
N THR A 108 -3.98 38.31 4.28
CA THR A 108 -4.23 37.57 3.03
C THR A 108 -4.99 36.26 3.27
N VAL A 109 -4.66 35.52 4.33
CA VAL A 109 -5.38 34.31 4.73
C VAL A 109 -6.80 34.66 5.19
N ILE A 110 -6.97 35.66 6.06
CA ILE A 110 -8.30 36.06 6.57
C ILE A 110 -9.22 36.53 5.44
N GLN A 111 -8.76 37.41 4.55
CA GLN A 111 -9.53 37.85 3.38
C GLN A 111 -9.91 36.67 2.45
N SER A 112 -9.02 35.69 2.30
CA SER A 112 -9.30 34.48 1.51
C SER A 112 -10.34 33.55 2.15
N LEU A 113 -10.33 33.42 3.48
CA LEU A 113 -11.36 32.69 4.22
C LEU A 113 -12.73 33.36 4.06
N ASP A 114 -12.76 34.70 4.19
CA ASP A 114 -13.96 35.51 4.03
C ASP A 114 -14.56 35.32 2.63
N PHE A 115 -13.75 35.38 1.57
CA PHE A 115 -14.18 35.12 0.19
C PHE A 115 -14.74 33.70 -0.03
N ILE A 116 -14.06 32.64 0.44
CA ILE A 116 -14.61 31.28 0.27
C ILE A 116 -15.92 31.11 1.03
N SER A 117 -16.05 31.76 2.20
CA SER A 117 -17.28 31.74 3.00
C SER A 117 -18.43 32.50 2.35
N SER A 118 -18.19 33.62 1.65
CA SER A 118 -19.25 34.36 0.97
C SER A 118 -19.76 33.62 -0.27
N GLU A 119 -18.87 32.97 -1.03
CA GLU A 119 -19.22 32.36 -2.31
C GLU A 119 -19.77 30.92 -2.20
N ILE A 120 -19.14 30.03 -1.41
CA ILE A 120 -19.47 28.59 -1.47
C ILE A 120 -19.48 27.83 -0.14
N TYR A 121 -18.60 28.12 0.82
CA TYR A 121 -18.48 27.27 2.01
C TYR A 121 -18.95 27.97 3.27
N ASN A 122 -20.27 28.00 3.44
CA ASN A 122 -20.97 28.51 4.62
C ASN A 122 -22.14 27.60 5.03
N ALA A 123 -22.75 27.89 6.19
CA ALA A 123 -23.84 27.12 6.77
C ALA A 123 -25.17 27.12 5.96
N SER A 124 -25.32 28.00 4.97
CA SER A 124 -26.53 28.12 4.14
C SER A 124 -26.43 27.38 2.80
N VAL A 125 -25.23 27.01 2.36
CA VAL A 125 -25.03 26.33 1.07
C VAL A 125 -25.43 24.85 1.16
N VAL A 126 -26.15 24.39 0.15
CA VAL A 126 -26.51 22.98 -0.04
C VAL A 126 -25.60 22.37 -1.10
N GLN A 127 -25.00 21.21 -0.82
CA GLN A 127 -24.16 20.47 -1.76
C GLN A 127 -24.90 20.25 -3.10
N ALA A 128 -24.30 20.72 -4.19
CA ALA A 128 -24.85 20.53 -5.54
C ALA A 128 -24.82 19.05 -5.97
N LYS A 129 -25.82 18.64 -6.76
CA LYS A 129 -25.93 17.27 -7.26
C LYS A 129 -24.76 16.92 -8.19
N GLY A 130 -24.02 15.88 -7.86
CA GLY A 130 -22.85 15.41 -8.62
C GLY A 130 -21.51 15.83 -8.03
N GLU A 131 -21.49 16.79 -7.09
CA GLU A 131 -20.28 17.13 -6.34
C GLU A 131 -19.90 16.03 -5.33
N ASN A 132 -18.61 15.86 -5.07
CA ASN A 132 -18.12 14.86 -4.12
C ASN A 132 -18.39 15.31 -2.67
N TRP A 133 -19.24 14.56 -1.96
CA TRP A 133 -19.61 14.84 -0.56
C TRP A 133 -18.41 14.89 0.38
N TRP A 134 -17.34 14.14 0.08
CA TRP A 134 -16.12 14.09 0.89
C TRP A 134 -15.44 15.47 0.96
N ASN A 135 -15.49 16.27 -0.11
CA ASN A 135 -14.93 17.62 -0.12
C ASN A 135 -15.64 18.53 0.91
N PHE A 136 -16.97 18.43 1.02
CA PHE A 136 -17.78 19.22 1.95
C PHE A 136 -17.74 18.73 3.41
N ARG A 137 -17.68 17.41 3.63
CA ARG A 137 -17.85 16.80 4.97
C ARG A 137 -16.55 16.39 5.66
N ILE A 138 -15.44 16.27 4.92
CA ILE A 138 -14.14 15.84 5.44
C ILE A 138 -13.01 16.78 4.97
N GLY A 139 -12.80 16.87 3.65
CA GLY A 139 -11.59 17.48 3.09
C GLY A 139 -11.44 18.97 3.42
N ALA A 140 -12.50 19.77 3.25
CA ALA A 140 -12.50 21.17 3.64
C ALA A 140 -12.60 21.38 5.16
N PRO A 141 -13.47 20.69 5.92
CA PRO A 141 -13.50 20.76 7.39
C PRO A 141 -12.14 20.57 8.05
N LEU A 142 -11.39 19.52 7.73
CA LEU A 142 -10.10 19.26 8.38
C LEU A 142 -9.07 20.35 8.09
N ALA A 143 -9.04 20.88 6.85
CA ALA A 143 -8.15 21.99 6.50
C ALA A 143 -8.57 23.30 7.19
N LEU A 144 -9.87 23.59 7.25
CA LEU A 144 -10.41 24.79 7.89
C LEU A 144 -10.24 24.77 9.42
N VAL A 145 -10.36 23.60 10.06
CA VAL A 145 -10.03 23.42 11.48
C VAL A 145 -8.56 23.72 11.75
N ASP A 146 -7.65 23.13 10.96
CA ASP A 146 -6.21 23.38 11.12
C ASP A 146 -5.91 24.89 10.95
N ILE A 147 -6.46 25.57 9.94
CA ILE A 147 -6.32 27.04 9.75
C ILE A 147 -6.83 27.81 10.98
N ALA A 148 -8.05 27.54 11.43
CA ALA A 148 -8.69 28.29 12.52
C ALA A 148 -8.02 28.09 13.90
N ILE A 149 -7.30 26.98 14.09
CA ILE A 149 -6.49 26.73 15.30
C ILE A 149 -5.10 27.37 15.19
N LEU A 150 -4.53 27.44 13.98
CA LEU A 150 -3.26 28.12 13.73
C LEU A 150 -3.40 29.64 13.98
N LEU A 151 -4.45 30.26 13.41
CA LEU A 151 -4.81 31.68 13.54
C LEU A 151 -5.79 31.97 14.70
N TYR A 152 -5.82 31.15 15.75
CA TYR A 152 -6.90 31.23 16.75
C TYR A 152 -7.02 32.61 17.41
N GLU A 153 -5.89 33.21 17.80
CA GLU A 153 -5.87 34.52 18.46
C GLU A 153 -6.09 35.70 17.48
N ASP A 154 -5.83 35.47 16.18
CA ASP A 154 -5.99 36.47 15.12
C ASP A 154 -7.46 36.58 14.64
N LEU A 155 -8.22 35.50 14.78
CA LEU A 155 -9.63 35.43 14.41
C LEU A 155 -10.53 35.98 15.53
N THR A 156 -11.47 36.86 15.16
CA THR A 156 -12.48 37.35 16.12
C THR A 156 -13.36 36.22 16.66
N PRO A 157 -13.91 36.32 17.89
CA PRO A 157 -14.81 35.31 18.44
C PRO A 157 -15.99 34.95 17.51
N ARG A 158 -16.51 35.96 16.80
CA ARG A 158 -17.56 35.80 15.79
C ARG A 158 -17.10 34.94 14.61
N ARG A 159 -15.93 35.22 14.01
CA ARG A 159 -15.40 34.42 12.89
C ARG A 159 -15.13 32.98 13.30
N ARG A 160 -14.62 32.75 14.51
CA ARG A 160 -14.42 31.39 15.06
C ARG A 160 -15.74 30.62 15.18
N HIS A 161 -16.81 31.29 15.64
CA HIS A 161 -18.15 30.70 15.70
C HIS A 161 -18.73 30.42 14.30
N GLU A 162 -18.65 31.37 13.37
CA GLU A 162 -19.11 31.20 11.98
C GLU A 162 -18.41 30.02 11.26
N ILE A 163 -17.10 29.84 11.49
CA ILE A 163 -16.33 28.69 11.00
C ILE A 163 -16.81 27.37 11.60
N GLY A 164 -16.93 27.30 12.94
CA GLY A 164 -17.36 26.07 13.62
C GLY A 164 -18.79 25.66 13.24
N ALA A 165 -19.72 26.62 13.22
CA ALA A 165 -21.10 26.41 12.76
C ALA A 165 -21.16 25.92 11.32
N THR A 166 -20.34 26.48 10.41
CA THR A 166 -20.24 26.02 9.01
C THR A 166 -19.79 24.56 8.92
N ILE A 167 -18.77 24.16 9.69
CA ILE A 167 -18.25 22.78 9.74
C ILE A 167 -19.34 21.82 10.25
N VAL A 168 -19.92 22.10 11.41
CA VAL A 168 -20.95 21.26 12.05
C VAL A 168 -22.16 21.08 11.13
N LYS A 169 -22.59 22.17 10.48
CA LYS A 169 -23.72 22.17 9.54
C LYS A 169 -23.46 21.34 8.28
N ASN A 170 -22.26 21.47 7.69
CA ASN A 170 -21.89 20.70 6.49
C ASN A 170 -21.66 19.22 6.82
N ILE A 171 -21.05 18.91 7.97
CA ILE A 171 -20.97 17.53 8.48
C ILE A 171 -22.38 16.95 8.65
N GLY A 172 -23.36 17.73 9.11
CA GLY A 172 -24.75 17.28 9.22
C GLY A 172 -24.89 16.14 10.24
N SER A 173 -25.81 15.20 10.03
CA SER A 173 -25.94 14.07 10.96
C SER A 173 -24.84 13.02 10.81
N ILE A 174 -24.44 12.43 11.93
CA ILE A 174 -23.60 11.23 12.02
C ILE A 174 -24.42 9.94 12.17
N SER A 175 -25.75 10.05 12.29
CA SER A 175 -26.69 8.99 12.68
C SER A 175 -27.13 8.03 11.55
N GLN A 176 -26.27 7.74 10.57
CA GLN A 176 -26.65 6.88 9.44
C GLN A 176 -25.55 5.90 8.99
N ARG A 177 -26.04 4.77 8.46
CA ARG A 177 -25.35 3.54 8.02
C ARG A 177 -24.20 3.70 6.99
N SER A 178 -23.80 4.92 6.64
CA SER A 178 -22.83 5.24 5.57
C SER A 178 -21.46 5.73 6.06
N LEU A 179 -21.28 5.96 7.37
CA LEU A 179 -20.01 6.45 7.94
C LEU A 179 -19.31 5.38 8.77
N LYS A 180 -18.38 4.68 8.12
CA LYS A 180 -17.54 3.61 8.71
C LYS A 180 -16.05 3.93 8.49
N GLY A 181 -15.17 3.16 9.15
CA GLY A 181 -13.71 3.22 8.97
C GLY A 181 -13.11 4.63 8.97
N ALA A 182 -12.31 4.94 7.94
CA ALA A 182 -11.61 6.22 7.78
C ALA A 182 -12.54 7.42 7.73
N ASN A 183 -13.64 7.33 6.95
CA ASN A 183 -14.62 8.41 6.82
C ASN A 183 -15.22 8.79 8.18
N ARG A 184 -15.43 7.79 9.05
CA ARG A 184 -15.91 8.00 10.41
C ARG A 184 -14.86 8.69 11.28
N ALA A 185 -13.62 8.20 11.26
CA ALA A 185 -12.51 8.79 12.01
C ALA A 185 -12.27 10.26 11.64
N ASP A 186 -12.26 10.57 10.34
CA ASP A 186 -12.07 11.92 9.80
C ASP A 186 -13.19 12.90 10.21
N ILE A 187 -14.46 12.47 10.09
CA ILE A 187 -15.61 13.31 10.51
C ILE A 187 -15.60 13.55 12.02
N CYS A 188 -15.29 12.53 12.81
CA CYS A 188 -15.21 12.68 14.27
C CYS A 188 -14.09 13.64 14.68
N LEU A 189 -12.93 13.56 14.01
CA LEU A 189 -11.82 14.49 14.20
C LEU A 189 -12.19 15.93 13.82
N ALA A 190 -12.92 16.12 12.71
CA ALA A 190 -13.42 17.44 12.31
C ALA A 190 -14.45 18.04 13.31
N LEU A 191 -15.33 17.22 13.89
CA LEU A 191 -16.27 17.65 14.95
C LEU A 191 -15.54 18.03 16.24
N ILE A 192 -14.55 17.24 16.67
CA ILE A 192 -13.67 17.57 17.81
C ILE A 192 -13.00 18.93 17.56
N GLY A 193 -12.46 19.14 16.35
CA GLY A 193 -11.86 20.39 15.94
C GLY A 193 -12.82 21.59 15.99
N ALA A 194 -14.03 21.44 15.46
CA ALA A 194 -15.06 22.48 15.48
C ALA A 194 -15.41 22.90 16.92
N GLY A 195 -15.66 21.94 17.82
CA GLY A 195 -15.93 22.23 19.24
C GLY A 195 -14.75 22.89 19.97
N ILE A 196 -13.51 22.53 19.62
CA ILE A 196 -12.29 23.17 20.16
C ILE A 196 -12.14 24.63 19.71
N ILE A 197 -12.59 24.97 18.50
CA ILE A 197 -12.57 26.33 17.95
C ILE A 197 -13.62 27.21 18.62
N THR A 198 -14.83 26.69 18.78
CA THR A 198 -15.97 27.45 19.33
C THR A 198 -16.02 27.46 20.86
N ASN A 199 -15.25 26.60 21.53
CA ASN A 199 -15.38 26.24 22.95
C ASN A 199 -16.72 25.54 23.27
N GLU A 200 -17.28 24.79 22.31
CA GLU A 200 -18.53 24.06 22.46
C GLU A 200 -18.26 22.60 22.83
N GLU A 201 -18.55 22.26 24.09
CA GLU A 201 -18.34 20.91 24.63
C GLU A 201 -19.19 19.86 23.90
N ALA A 202 -20.40 20.22 23.49
CA ALA A 202 -21.33 19.34 22.80
C ALA A 202 -20.74 18.72 21.53
N GLU A 203 -19.96 19.47 20.74
CA GLU A 203 -19.36 18.96 19.49
C GLU A 203 -18.07 18.16 19.75
N VAL A 204 -17.30 18.50 20.79
CA VAL A 204 -16.17 17.66 21.25
C VAL A 204 -16.68 16.30 21.74
N ASN A 205 -17.72 16.31 22.57
CA ASN A 205 -18.44 15.16 23.10
C ASN A 205 -18.96 14.27 21.95
N ARG A 206 -19.64 14.88 20.98
CA ARG A 206 -20.21 14.22 19.80
C ARG A 206 -19.16 13.58 18.90
N GLY A 207 -18.06 14.28 18.62
CA GLY A 207 -16.95 13.69 17.86
C GLY A 207 -16.28 12.54 18.61
N ARG A 208 -16.02 12.69 19.92
CA ARG A 208 -15.42 11.65 20.77
C ARG A 208 -16.26 10.37 20.83
N TRP A 209 -17.57 10.46 21.09
CA TRP A 209 -18.44 9.27 21.14
C TRP A 209 -18.81 8.75 19.75
N GLY A 210 -18.74 9.62 18.75
CA GLY A 210 -18.74 9.26 17.33
C GLY A 210 -17.70 8.18 17.01
N LEU A 211 -16.45 8.30 17.46
CA LEU A 211 -15.40 7.28 17.23
C LEU A 211 -15.84 5.88 17.69
N SER A 212 -16.46 5.80 18.87
CA SER A 212 -16.97 4.55 19.45
C SER A 212 -18.29 4.04 18.86
N ASP A 213 -18.98 4.85 18.06
CA ASP A 213 -20.36 4.62 17.59
C ASP A 213 -21.36 4.36 18.74
N ARG A 214 -21.15 5.06 19.86
CA ARG A 214 -21.89 4.85 21.12
C ARG A 214 -23.40 5.03 20.98
N ASP A 215 -23.82 5.97 20.11
CA ASP A 215 -25.22 6.30 19.88
C ASP A 215 -25.96 5.23 19.05
N PHE A 216 -25.24 4.25 18.49
CA PHE A 216 -25.75 3.15 17.64
C PHE A 216 -25.10 1.81 18.04
N ASP A 217 -25.11 1.50 19.34
CA ASP A 217 -24.64 0.25 19.98
C ASP A 217 -23.17 -0.16 19.71
N GLY A 218 -22.40 0.72 19.06
CA GLY A 218 -21.03 0.45 18.64
C GLY A 218 -20.92 -0.48 17.43
N GLU A 219 -21.92 -0.54 16.54
CA GLU A 219 -21.89 -1.35 15.30
C GLU A 219 -20.71 -0.94 14.41
N ASN A 220 -20.48 0.37 14.23
CA ASN A 220 -19.45 0.94 13.36
C ASN A 220 -18.28 1.50 14.20
N SER A 221 -18.06 0.95 15.39
CA SER A 221 -17.04 1.38 16.35
C SER A 221 -15.64 1.16 15.80
N ILE A 222 -14.84 2.22 15.71
CA ILE A 222 -13.48 2.12 15.15
C ILE A 222 -12.48 1.46 16.12
N PHE A 223 -12.91 1.18 17.35
CA PHE A 223 -12.15 0.51 18.41
C PHE A 223 -12.30 -1.01 18.43
N ARG A 224 -13.13 -1.57 17.54
CA ARG A 224 -13.50 -3.00 17.53
C ARG A 224 -13.02 -3.67 16.24
N LEU A 225 -12.85 -4.99 16.31
CA LEU A 225 -12.78 -5.82 15.11
C LEU A 225 -14.18 -5.94 14.50
N VAL A 226 -14.28 -5.88 13.18
CA VAL A 226 -15.50 -6.16 12.43
C VAL A 226 -15.51 -7.61 11.94
N ARG A 227 -16.71 -8.14 11.68
CA ARG A 227 -16.91 -9.45 11.03
C ARG A 227 -17.43 -9.34 9.60
N THR A 228 -17.95 -8.17 9.22
CA THR A 228 -18.45 -7.83 7.88
C THR A 228 -18.30 -6.32 7.65
N GLY A 229 -18.20 -5.89 6.38
CA GLY A 229 -18.09 -4.48 6.01
C GLY A 229 -16.70 -3.87 6.21
N GLU A 230 -16.65 -2.59 6.58
CA GLU A 230 -15.41 -1.80 6.64
C GLU A 230 -14.79 -1.80 8.04
N GLY A 231 -13.46 -2.01 8.11
CA GLY A 231 -12.71 -1.96 9.37
C GLY A 231 -11.58 -2.99 9.47
N LEU A 232 -11.08 -3.16 10.69
CA LEU A 232 -10.07 -4.15 11.07
C LEU A 232 -10.72 -5.53 11.31
N TYR A 233 -10.13 -6.58 10.77
CA TYR A 233 -10.57 -7.98 10.96
C TYR A 233 -9.60 -8.78 11.81
N GLU A 234 -10.07 -9.87 12.41
CA GLU A 234 -9.17 -10.91 12.94
C GLU A 234 -8.26 -11.44 11.82
N GLY A 235 -7.02 -11.79 12.14
CA GLY A 235 -6.03 -12.20 11.14
C GLY A 235 -5.39 -11.06 10.35
N GLY A 236 -5.68 -9.80 10.70
CA GLY A 236 -4.89 -8.63 10.25
C GLY A 236 -5.39 -7.91 9.00
N SER A 237 -6.44 -8.39 8.33
CA SER A 237 -7.02 -7.68 7.18
C SER A 237 -7.64 -6.32 7.57
N TYR A 238 -7.61 -5.37 6.63
CA TYR A 238 -8.42 -4.15 6.68
C TYR A 238 -9.17 -3.98 5.37
N LEU A 239 -10.51 -3.88 5.43
CA LEU A 239 -11.35 -3.62 4.26
C LEU A 239 -11.92 -2.20 4.33
N SER A 240 -12.01 -1.57 3.16
CA SER A 240 -12.76 -0.33 2.93
C SER A 240 -13.71 -0.53 1.76
N HIS A 241 -14.77 0.29 1.68
CA HIS A 241 -15.81 0.18 0.67
C HIS A 241 -16.39 -1.25 0.59
N GLU A 242 -16.59 -1.84 1.77
CA GLU A 242 -16.99 -3.22 2.11
C GLU A 242 -16.09 -4.37 1.62
N ILE A 243 -15.58 -4.34 0.38
CA ILE A 243 -14.96 -5.51 -0.26
C ILE A 243 -13.52 -5.30 -0.75
N PHE A 244 -12.91 -4.13 -0.51
CA PHE A 244 -11.60 -3.81 -1.07
C PHE A 244 -10.50 -3.78 0.02
N PRO A 245 -9.42 -4.57 -0.12
CA PRO A 245 -8.26 -4.55 0.76
C PRO A 245 -7.55 -3.19 0.74
N TYR A 246 -7.45 -2.57 1.91
CA TYR A 246 -7.12 -1.15 2.03
C TYR A 246 -6.25 -0.77 3.23
N SER A 247 -5.55 -1.73 3.84
CA SER A 247 -4.69 -1.47 5.01
C SER A 247 -3.66 -0.35 4.77
N GLY A 248 -3.17 -0.18 3.53
CA GLY A 248 -2.20 0.84 3.15
C GLY A 248 -2.77 2.13 2.55
N GLY A 249 -4.09 2.28 2.48
CA GLY A 249 -4.76 3.53 2.06
C GLY A 249 -5.70 4.01 3.17
N TYR A 250 -6.99 3.75 3.02
CA TYR A 250 -8.00 4.04 4.06
C TYR A 250 -7.66 3.46 5.45
N GLY A 251 -6.97 2.32 5.56
CA GLY A 251 -6.51 1.78 6.84
C GLY A 251 -5.54 2.72 7.55
N VAL A 252 -4.56 3.26 6.83
CA VAL A 252 -3.61 4.27 7.35
C VAL A 252 -4.34 5.57 7.67
N GLN A 253 -5.25 6.04 6.81
CA GLN A 253 -6.00 7.27 7.05
C GLN A 253 -6.86 7.19 8.32
N HIS A 254 -7.55 6.07 8.53
CA HIS A 254 -8.24 5.75 9.78
C HIS A 254 -7.26 5.82 10.96
N TYR A 255 -6.15 5.08 10.88
CA TYR A 255 -5.17 4.99 11.96
C TYR A 255 -4.58 6.36 12.32
N TYR A 256 -4.29 7.20 11.33
CA TYR A 256 -3.83 8.57 11.46
C TYR A 256 -4.83 9.47 12.20
N SER A 257 -6.09 9.49 11.75
CA SER A 257 -7.11 10.36 12.35
C SER A 257 -7.47 9.93 13.77
N LEU A 258 -7.46 8.62 14.05
CA LEU A 258 -7.58 8.11 15.42
C LEU A 258 -6.35 8.49 16.28
N ALA A 259 -5.13 8.31 15.78
CA ALA A 259 -3.90 8.68 16.49
C ALA A 259 -3.88 10.18 16.85
N LYS A 260 -4.26 11.05 15.90
CA LYS A 260 -4.40 12.50 16.11
C LYS A 260 -5.46 12.81 17.18
N ALA A 261 -6.63 12.18 17.12
CA ALA A 261 -7.67 12.36 18.15
C ALA A 261 -7.23 11.91 19.56
N VAL A 262 -6.55 10.77 19.66
CA VAL A 262 -5.99 10.23 20.93
C VAL A 262 -4.92 11.14 21.51
N ASN A 263 -4.07 11.72 20.65
CA ASN A 263 -3.10 12.73 21.07
C ASN A 263 -3.82 13.98 21.60
N ILE A 264 -4.75 14.55 20.82
CA ILE A 264 -5.37 15.85 21.13
C ILE A 264 -6.21 15.80 22.39
N LEU A 265 -7.07 14.78 22.56
CA LEU A 265 -7.97 14.66 23.71
C LEU A 265 -7.26 14.22 25.00
N SER A 266 -5.94 13.97 24.96
CA SER A 266 -5.14 13.61 26.13
C SER A 266 -5.20 14.67 27.24
N LYS A 267 -5.20 14.22 28.50
CA LYS A 267 -5.30 15.07 29.70
C LYS A 267 -6.54 15.99 29.68
N SER A 268 -7.65 15.51 29.11
CA SER A 268 -8.98 16.10 29.16
C SER A 268 -10.02 15.07 29.65
N PRO A 269 -11.23 15.49 30.07
CA PRO A 269 -12.35 14.60 30.40
C PRO A 269 -12.77 13.66 29.24
N TYR A 270 -12.42 13.98 27.99
CA TYR A 270 -12.78 13.23 26.79
C TYR A 270 -11.66 12.31 26.25
N HIS A 271 -10.60 12.07 27.02
CA HIS A 271 -9.52 11.17 26.60
C HIS A 271 -10.04 9.77 26.19
N ILE A 272 -9.30 9.13 25.28
CA ILE A 272 -9.58 7.79 24.79
C ILE A 272 -8.73 6.82 25.62
N ASN A 273 -9.33 5.86 26.30
CA ASN A 273 -8.59 5.01 27.24
C ASN A 273 -7.71 3.97 26.52
N ALA A 274 -6.58 3.60 27.14
CA ALA A 274 -5.72 2.51 26.65
C ALA A 274 -6.48 1.17 26.48
N THR A 275 -7.56 0.96 27.24
CA THR A 275 -8.45 -0.22 27.11
C THR A 275 -9.32 -0.15 25.86
N GLU A 276 -9.75 1.02 25.39
CA GLU A 276 -10.46 1.20 24.11
C GLU A 276 -9.49 0.95 22.93
N LEU A 277 -8.20 1.26 23.09
CA LEU A 277 -7.17 1.15 22.05
C LEU A 277 -6.53 -0.25 21.91
N ARG A 278 -7.03 -1.28 22.60
CA ARG A 278 -6.42 -2.64 22.55
C ARG A 278 -6.34 -3.20 21.13
N VAL A 279 -7.42 -3.08 20.35
CA VAL A 279 -7.45 -3.50 18.93
C VAL A 279 -6.51 -2.64 18.09
N THR A 280 -6.51 -1.31 18.31
CA THR A 280 -5.64 -0.34 17.63
C THR A 280 -4.16 -0.62 17.85
N PHE A 281 -3.74 -1.02 19.05
CA PHE A 281 -2.35 -1.38 19.34
C PHE A 281 -1.96 -2.75 18.75
N ALA A 282 -2.88 -3.72 18.74
CA ALA A 282 -2.64 -5.02 18.10
C ALA A 282 -2.50 -4.90 16.56
N ALA A 283 -3.33 -4.05 15.94
CA ALA A 283 -3.34 -3.79 14.50
C ALA A 283 -1.98 -3.32 13.94
N VAL A 284 -1.14 -2.68 14.76
CA VAL A 284 0.23 -2.31 14.37
C VAL A 284 0.99 -3.52 13.84
N ASN A 285 0.95 -4.64 14.55
CA ASN A 285 1.72 -5.83 14.21
C ASN A 285 0.99 -6.76 13.23
N SER A 286 -0.34 -6.86 13.32
CA SER A 286 -1.11 -7.75 12.45
C SER A 286 -1.46 -7.15 11.09
N THR A 287 -1.60 -5.82 10.99
CA THR A 287 -2.19 -5.15 9.83
C THR A 287 -1.25 -4.20 9.13
N PHE A 288 -0.49 -3.39 9.88
CA PHE A 288 0.30 -2.29 9.29
C PHE A 288 1.77 -2.64 9.07
N VAL A 289 2.45 -3.24 10.05
CA VAL A 289 3.86 -3.66 9.88
C VAL A 289 4.06 -4.66 8.72
N PRO A 290 3.21 -5.69 8.51
CA PRO A 290 3.40 -6.66 7.43
C PRO A 290 3.27 -6.11 6.00
N VAL A 291 2.74 -4.88 5.84
CA VAL A 291 2.54 -4.23 4.53
C VAL A 291 3.55 -3.09 4.28
N MET A 292 4.56 -2.95 5.14
CA MET A 292 5.69 -2.03 4.96
C MET A 292 6.86 -2.71 4.24
N TRP A 293 7.44 -2.04 3.24
CA TRP A 293 8.72 -2.41 2.63
C TRP A 293 9.62 -1.17 2.56
N ARG A 294 10.79 -1.16 3.21
CA ARG A 294 11.80 -0.09 3.09
C ARG A 294 11.23 1.34 3.14
N GLY A 295 10.46 1.67 4.18
CA GLY A 295 9.80 2.98 4.33
C GLY A 295 8.52 3.18 3.50
N MET A 296 8.25 2.32 2.51
CA MET A 296 7.13 2.40 1.58
C MET A 296 5.96 1.48 1.97
N MET A 297 4.74 1.89 1.66
CA MET A 297 3.53 1.09 1.83
C MET A 297 3.25 0.26 0.56
N MET A 298 3.25 -1.07 0.68
CA MET A 298 3.12 -1.98 -0.47
C MET A 298 1.86 -1.73 -1.29
N ALA A 299 1.93 -1.87 -2.62
CA ALA A 299 0.88 -1.42 -3.53
C ALA A 299 -0.41 -2.29 -3.51
N HIS A 300 -0.26 -3.60 -3.27
CA HIS A 300 -1.34 -4.61 -3.29
C HIS A 300 -2.53 -4.38 -2.32
N ILE A 301 -2.40 -3.39 -1.42
CA ILE A 301 -3.32 -3.03 -0.32
C ILE A 301 -3.62 -1.53 -0.25
N ARG A 302 -3.37 -0.79 -1.34
CA ARG A 302 -3.70 0.66 -1.49
C ARG A 302 -4.89 0.93 -2.42
N GLY A 303 -5.56 -0.11 -2.92
CA GLY A 303 -6.72 0.02 -3.81
C GLY A 303 -6.47 0.97 -4.99
N ARG A 304 -7.33 1.99 -5.14
CA ARG A 304 -7.22 2.98 -6.23
C ARG A 304 -6.12 4.03 -6.01
N ASP A 305 -5.57 4.13 -4.80
CA ASP A 305 -4.57 5.13 -4.43
C ASP A 305 -3.21 4.88 -5.11
N ILE A 306 -3.01 3.71 -5.73
CA ILE A 306 -1.84 3.45 -6.61
C ILE A 306 -1.81 4.37 -7.84
N ALA A 307 -2.97 4.89 -8.26
CA ALA A 307 -3.10 5.76 -9.43
C ALA A 307 -2.85 7.25 -9.13
N ARG A 308 -2.34 7.60 -7.95
CA ARG A 308 -2.17 9.00 -7.49
C ARG A 308 -0.69 9.40 -7.44
N LYS A 309 -0.23 10.18 -8.42
CA LYS A 309 1.19 10.60 -8.50
C LYS A 309 1.68 11.36 -7.26
N SER A 310 0.81 12.11 -6.57
CA SER A 310 1.17 12.84 -5.35
C SER A 310 0.98 12.06 -4.04
N GLU A 311 0.45 10.84 -4.10
CA GLU A 311 0.31 9.93 -2.95
C GLU A 311 0.97 8.56 -3.24
N PRO A 312 2.29 8.55 -3.55
CA PRO A 312 3.05 7.33 -3.77
C PRO A 312 3.17 6.49 -2.49
N ASP A 313 3.69 5.28 -2.63
CA ASP A 313 3.86 4.30 -1.55
C ASP A 313 4.52 4.84 -0.26
N ALA A 314 5.61 5.60 -0.30
CA ALA A 314 6.19 6.21 0.91
C ALA A 314 5.50 7.49 1.40
N TYR A 315 4.53 8.08 0.68
CA TYR A 315 3.59 9.03 1.31
C TYR A 315 2.77 8.32 2.39
N TRP A 316 2.23 7.14 2.06
CA TRP A 316 1.45 6.32 2.99
C TRP A 316 2.31 5.72 4.11
N GLY A 317 3.55 5.34 3.82
CA GLY A 317 4.54 4.95 4.83
C GLY A 317 4.84 6.07 5.83
N ASN A 318 5.09 7.28 5.35
CA ASN A 318 5.31 8.46 6.21
C ASN A 318 4.05 8.84 7.02
N LEU A 319 2.85 8.68 6.46
CA LEU A 319 1.60 8.90 7.19
C LEU A 319 1.41 7.88 8.33
N PHE A 320 1.82 6.63 8.13
CA PHE A 320 1.86 5.62 9.19
C PHE A 320 2.90 5.98 10.28
N VAL A 321 4.10 6.42 9.90
CA VAL A 321 5.11 6.94 10.84
C VAL A 321 4.56 8.11 11.67
N GLN A 322 3.87 9.06 11.04
CA GLN A 322 3.24 10.18 11.75
C GLN A 322 2.19 9.73 12.77
N SER A 323 1.46 8.66 12.45
CA SER A 323 0.46 8.06 13.35
C SER A 323 1.12 7.43 14.58
N LEU A 324 2.23 6.71 14.40
CA LEU A 324 3.04 6.14 15.49
C LEU A 324 3.59 7.25 16.41
N LEU A 325 4.06 8.35 15.83
CA LEU A 325 4.58 9.51 16.58
C LEU A 325 3.47 10.19 17.41
N TYR A 326 2.27 10.38 16.86
CA TYR A 326 1.13 10.93 17.63
C TYR A 326 0.73 10.06 18.82
N PHE A 327 0.73 8.72 18.67
CA PHE A 327 0.50 7.81 19.79
C PHE A 327 1.64 7.85 20.82
N ALA A 328 2.89 8.02 20.39
CA ALA A 328 4.02 8.10 21.31
C ALA A 328 4.00 9.39 22.18
N ASP A 329 3.44 10.48 21.66
CA ASP A 329 3.35 11.82 22.28
C ASP A 329 2.13 12.00 23.21
N THR A 330 1.72 10.95 23.95
CA THR A 330 0.61 11.06 24.91
C THR A 330 0.68 10.05 26.04
N ASP A 331 0.51 10.51 27.29
CA ASP A 331 0.58 9.66 28.51
C ASP A 331 -0.56 8.66 28.65
N VAL A 332 -1.57 8.77 27.80
CA VAL A 332 -2.64 7.78 27.61
C VAL A 332 -2.09 6.45 27.07
N VAL A 333 -1.06 6.49 26.22
CA VAL A 333 -0.46 5.30 25.63
C VAL A 333 0.56 4.70 26.61
N PRO A 334 0.43 3.42 27.02
CA PRO A 334 1.35 2.81 27.96
C PRO A 334 2.80 2.86 27.47
N TRP A 335 3.75 3.07 28.39
CA TRP A 335 5.16 3.33 28.06
C TRP A 335 5.78 2.30 27.08
N ARG A 336 5.42 1.01 27.23
CA ARG A 336 5.91 -0.06 26.35
C ARG A 336 5.50 0.13 24.89
N PHE A 337 4.29 0.64 24.65
CA PHE A 337 3.82 0.97 23.31
C PHE A 337 4.45 2.28 22.80
N LYS A 338 4.65 3.29 23.65
CA LYS A 338 5.40 4.50 23.26
C LYS A 338 6.79 4.17 22.73
N VAL A 339 7.57 3.37 23.48
CA VAL A 339 8.92 2.96 23.09
C VAL A 339 8.88 2.12 21.81
N TYR A 340 7.93 1.18 21.71
CA TYR A 340 7.78 0.36 20.51
C TYR A 340 7.40 1.17 19.26
N PHE A 341 6.49 2.15 19.37
CA PHE A 341 6.08 3.00 18.25
C PHE A 341 7.20 3.95 17.80
N LYS A 342 8.00 4.49 18.74
CA LYS A 342 9.22 5.25 18.40
C LYS A 342 10.27 4.35 17.73
N SER A 343 10.43 3.12 18.21
CA SER A 343 11.35 2.12 17.64
C SER A 343 10.94 1.73 16.22
N LEU A 344 9.65 1.50 15.97
CA LEU A 344 9.08 1.26 14.63
C LEU A 344 9.24 2.47 13.71
N ALA A 345 8.88 3.67 14.17
CA ALA A 345 9.04 4.91 13.40
C ALA A 345 10.50 5.09 12.93
N ARG A 346 11.46 4.85 13.82
CA ARG A 346 12.89 4.85 13.48
C ARG A 346 13.28 3.74 12.51
N GLY A 347 12.84 2.50 12.72
CA GLY A 347 13.16 1.38 11.83
C GLY A 347 12.60 1.57 10.41
N ILE A 348 11.39 2.11 10.29
CA ILE A 348 10.76 2.44 9.01
C ILE A 348 11.53 3.56 8.30
N TRP A 349 11.96 4.60 9.03
CA TRP A 349 12.73 5.73 8.48
C TRP A 349 14.17 5.34 8.09
N GLU A 350 14.90 4.63 8.95
CA GLU A 350 16.27 4.16 8.65
C GLU A 350 16.32 3.14 7.50
N ALA A 351 15.20 2.45 7.22
CA ALA A 351 15.08 1.51 6.11
C ALA A 351 14.67 2.15 4.77
N ALA A 352 14.42 3.47 4.70
CA ALA A 352 14.03 4.13 3.46
C ALA A 352 15.21 4.21 2.45
N PRO A 353 15.00 3.86 1.15
CA PRO A 353 16.10 3.68 0.20
C PRO A 353 16.71 5.01 -0.30
N LEU A 354 15.99 6.13 -0.18
CA LEU A 354 16.53 7.46 -0.41
C LEU A 354 16.09 8.37 0.76
N PRO A 355 17.01 9.15 1.38
CA PRO A 355 16.67 10.11 2.44
C PRO A 355 15.56 11.09 2.00
N ASP A 356 15.60 11.49 0.73
CA ASP A 356 14.70 12.46 0.12
C ASP A 356 13.42 11.87 -0.48
N LEU A 357 13.17 10.54 -0.43
CA LEU A 357 12.24 9.89 -1.37
C LEU A 357 10.90 10.60 -1.48
N PHE A 358 10.35 11.08 -0.36
CA PHE A 358 9.34 12.15 -0.37
C PHE A 358 9.63 13.32 0.59
N GLY A 359 10.69 13.23 1.42
CA GLY A 359 11.01 14.15 2.52
C GLY A 359 9.95 14.15 3.63
N LEU A 360 10.38 14.07 4.89
CA LEU A 360 9.46 14.22 6.01
C LEU A 360 8.74 15.57 5.94
N ASN A 361 7.44 15.63 6.23
CA ASN A 361 6.79 16.91 6.50
C ASN A 361 7.32 17.49 7.82
N ILE A 362 7.15 18.79 8.05
CA ILE A 362 7.76 19.46 9.22
C ILE A 362 7.35 18.82 10.56
N THR A 363 6.11 18.37 10.70
CA THR A 363 5.61 17.68 11.90
C THR A 363 6.31 16.32 12.10
N GLN A 364 6.46 15.56 11.03
CA GLN A 364 7.18 14.28 11.03
C GLN A 364 8.67 14.49 11.35
N ALA A 365 9.29 15.53 10.79
CA ALA A 365 10.70 15.84 11.01
C ALA A 365 10.99 16.17 12.48
N PHE A 366 10.17 17.02 13.13
CA PHE A 366 10.29 17.29 14.58
C PHE A 366 10.08 16.04 15.44
N GLY A 367 9.08 15.22 15.10
CA GLY A 367 8.83 13.95 15.81
C GLY A 367 10.00 12.97 15.68
N MET A 368 10.58 12.86 14.49
CA MET A 368 11.77 12.02 14.26
C MET A 368 13.03 12.58 14.92
N GLN A 369 13.25 13.91 14.92
CA GLN A 369 14.33 14.53 15.69
C GLN A 369 14.25 14.12 17.17
N THR A 370 13.06 14.19 17.77
CA THR A 370 12.82 13.76 19.17
C THR A 370 13.20 12.28 19.38
N VAL A 371 12.79 11.38 18.47
CA VAL A 371 13.12 9.94 18.53
C VAL A 371 14.62 9.67 18.44
N LEU A 372 15.34 10.45 17.61
CA LEU A 372 16.78 10.34 17.43
C LEU A 372 17.55 10.90 18.64
N GLU A 373 17.12 12.02 19.21
CA GLU A 373 17.68 12.63 20.42
C GLU A 373 17.52 11.72 21.65
N GLU A 374 16.37 11.05 21.80
CA GLU A 374 16.12 10.04 22.83
C GLU A 374 16.93 8.74 22.65
N ARG A 375 17.58 8.55 21.48
CA ARG A 375 18.39 7.37 21.13
C ARG A 375 17.62 6.04 21.18
N VAL A 376 16.31 6.06 20.96
CA VAL A 376 15.48 4.84 20.90
C VAL A 376 16.03 3.89 19.82
N PRO A 377 16.28 2.60 20.09
CA PRO A 377 16.78 1.68 19.07
C PRO A 377 15.76 1.47 17.95
N ALA A 378 16.23 1.31 16.71
CA ALA A 378 15.37 0.97 15.58
C ALA A 378 14.78 -0.44 15.73
N ALA A 379 13.50 -0.59 15.37
CA ALA A 379 12.88 -1.90 15.26
C ALA A 379 13.41 -2.64 14.03
N LEU A 380 13.51 -3.96 14.13
CA LEU A 380 13.83 -4.80 12.98
C LEU A 380 12.66 -4.79 11.97
N PRO A 381 12.94 -4.92 10.65
CA PRO A 381 11.88 -5.12 9.67
C PRO A 381 11.14 -6.45 9.94
N PRO A 382 9.88 -6.60 9.47
CA PRO A 382 9.19 -7.88 9.52
C PRO A 382 9.97 -8.93 8.74
N ILE A 383 9.98 -10.16 9.25
CA ILE A 383 10.48 -11.37 8.57
C ILE A 383 9.42 -12.44 8.75
N GLY A 384 9.16 -13.22 7.70
CA GLY A 384 8.18 -14.31 7.71
C GLY A 384 6.98 -14.11 6.79
N THR A 385 6.02 -15.01 6.89
CA THR A 385 4.80 -15.08 6.10
C THR A 385 3.60 -14.59 6.91
N PHE A 386 2.79 -13.73 6.31
CA PHE A 386 1.61 -13.12 6.89
C PHE A 386 0.42 -13.34 5.95
N ALA A 387 -0.37 -14.39 6.20
CA ALA A 387 -1.61 -14.63 5.49
C ALA A 387 -2.74 -13.76 6.11
N THR A 388 -3.45 -13.01 5.29
CA THR A 388 -4.58 -12.15 5.72
C THR A 388 -5.85 -12.56 4.95
N PRO A 389 -6.48 -13.68 5.35
CA PRO A 389 -7.49 -14.37 4.52
C PRO A 389 -8.79 -13.57 4.34
N MET A 390 -9.10 -12.63 5.23
CA MET A 390 -10.24 -11.70 5.06
C MET A 390 -9.99 -10.58 4.03
N SER A 391 -8.83 -10.56 3.38
CA SER A 391 -8.50 -9.66 2.28
C SER A 391 -7.97 -10.38 1.03
N ASP A 392 -7.99 -11.72 1.02
CA ASP A 392 -7.38 -12.54 -0.04
C ASP A 392 -5.94 -12.08 -0.37
N ARG A 393 -5.13 -11.73 0.65
CA ARG A 393 -3.72 -11.33 0.52
C ARG A 393 -2.81 -12.24 1.34
N LEU A 394 -1.58 -12.41 0.85
CA LEU A 394 -0.47 -13.01 1.58
C LEU A 394 0.77 -12.14 1.37
N MET A 395 1.46 -11.79 2.44
CA MET A 395 2.74 -11.08 2.41
C MET A 395 3.84 -11.99 2.93
N HIS A 396 5.05 -11.86 2.39
CA HIS A 396 6.16 -12.75 2.65
C HIS A 396 7.47 -11.96 2.66
N HIS A 397 8.14 -11.90 3.80
CA HIS A 397 9.30 -11.04 4.03
C HIS A 397 10.57 -11.84 4.31
N ARG A 398 11.67 -11.38 3.71
CA ARG A 398 13.05 -11.76 3.97
C ARG A 398 13.89 -10.50 4.26
N SER A 399 15.16 -10.71 4.57
CA SER A 399 16.11 -9.65 4.94
C SER A 399 16.28 -8.56 3.89
N ASP A 400 16.15 -8.94 2.63
CA ASP A 400 16.67 -8.27 1.43
C ASP A 400 15.69 -8.33 0.23
N TRP A 401 14.55 -9.01 0.42
CA TRP A 401 13.42 -9.01 -0.50
C TRP A 401 12.10 -9.27 0.25
N ALA A 402 10.98 -8.91 -0.38
CA ALA A 402 9.65 -9.30 0.06
C ALA A 402 8.74 -9.55 -1.13
N ALA A 403 7.71 -10.37 -0.95
CA ALA A 403 6.65 -10.58 -1.92
C ALA A 403 5.28 -10.36 -1.29
N ALA A 404 4.33 -9.94 -2.11
CA ALA A 404 2.93 -9.85 -1.74
C ALA A 404 2.05 -10.36 -2.88
N LEU A 405 1.12 -11.25 -2.57
CA LEU A 405 0.18 -11.83 -3.53
C LEU A 405 -1.19 -11.20 -3.36
N ALA A 406 -1.76 -10.72 -4.46
CA ALA A 406 -3.10 -10.18 -4.52
C ALA A 406 -4.04 -11.10 -5.29
N MET A 407 -5.03 -11.63 -4.57
CA MET A 407 -6.08 -12.49 -5.12
C MET A 407 -7.46 -11.82 -4.97
N SER A 408 -8.50 -12.46 -5.45
CA SER A 408 -9.88 -12.04 -5.27
C SER A 408 -10.80 -13.24 -5.40
N SER A 409 -11.97 -13.12 -4.80
CA SER A 409 -12.97 -14.19 -4.70
C SER A 409 -14.38 -13.61 -4.81
N SER A 410 -15.40 -14.43 -4.62
CA SER A 410 -16.78 -14.02 -4.34
C SER A 410 -16.91 -13.04 -3.15
N ARG A 411 -15.89 -12.93 -2.28
CA ARG A 411 -15.86 -12.06 -1.09
C ARG A 411 -15.19 -10.71 -1.35
N ILE A 412 -14.17 -10.69 -2.22
CA ILE A 412 -13.24 -9.57 -2.39
C ILE A 412 -13.30 -9.00 -3.80
N GLY A 413 -13.36 -7.67 -3.88
CA GLY A 413 -13.34 -6.95 -5.15
C GLY A 413 -12.01 -7.16 -5.88
N ARG A 414 -12.05 -7.45 -7.19
CA ARG A 414 -10.83 -7.66 -8.00
C ARG A 414 -9.87 -6.47 -7.87
N TYR A 415 -10.42 -5.28 -8.11
CA TYR A 415 -9.75 -4.02 -7.88
C TYR A 415 -10.79 -2.89 -7.84
N GLU A 416 -10.42 -1.75 -7.26
CA GLU A 416 -11.28 -0.57 -7.23
C GLU A 416 -10.95 0.41 -8.37
N ALA A 417 -11.93 0.69 -9.21
CA ALA A 417 -12.02 1.91 -10.02
C ALA A 417 -13.21 2.75 -9.52
N LEU A 418 -12.95 4.00 -9.14
CA LEU A 418 -13.95 4.94 -8.61
C LEU A 418 -13.48 6.37 -8.87
N ASN A 419 -14.40 7.32 -9.08
CA ASN A 419 -14.10 8.74 -9.33
C ASN A 419 -13.12 9.00 -10.50
N ASN A 420 -13.14 8.12 -11.51
CA ASN A 420 -12.19 8.08 -12.62
C ASN A 420 -10.71 7.85 -12.21
N GLU A 421 -10.47 7.24 -11.05
CA GLU A 421 -9.17 6.76 -10.61
C GLU A 421 -8.98 5.26 -10.95
N ASN A 422 -7.73 4.84 -11.16
CA ASN A 422 -7.28 3.45 -11.34
C ASN A 422 -7.79 2.75 -12.62
N LEU A 423 -7.82 3.45 -13.75
CA LEU A 423 -8.59 3.03 -14.94
C LEU A 423 -8.01 1.85 -15.76
N LYS A 424 -6.73 1.50 -15.62
CA LYS A 424 -6.04 0.51 -16.49
C LYS A 424 -5.42 -0.75 -15.84
N PRO A 425 -4.97 -0.78 -14.58
CA PRO A 425 -4.37 -1.99 -14.01
C PRO A 425 -5.45 -3.00 -13.58
N TRP A 426 -6.16 -3.59 -14.54
CA TRP A 426 -7.39 -4.35 -14.32
C TRP A 426 -7.22 -5.63 -13.47
N TYR A 427 -6.04 -6.25 -13.53
CA TYR A 427 -5.80 -7.60 -13.01
C TYR A 427 -5.20 -7.64 -11.58
N GLN A 428 -5.31 -6.55 -10.80
CA GLN A 428 -4.75 -6.49 -9.43
C GLN A 428 -5.23 -7.61 -8.49
N GLY A 429 -6.42 -8.19 -8.73
CA GLY A 429 -6.97 -9.29 -7.92
C GLY A 429 -6.84 -10.68 -8.56
N ASP A 430 -6.21 -10.80 -9.73
CA ASP A 430 -6.25 -12.03 -10.54
C ASP A 430 -4.98 -12.88 -10.36
N GLY A 431 -4.39 -12.82 -9.15
CA GLY A 431 -3.12 -13.47 -8.81
C GLY A 431 -1.90 -12.60 -9.11
N PHE A 432 -2.02 -11.27 -9.00
CA PHE A 432 -0.89 -10.36 -9.19
C PHE A 432 0.12 -10.57 -8.06
N LEU A 433 1.32 -11.04 -8.42
CA LEU A 433 2.45 -11.27 -7.53
C LEU A 433 3.40 -10.06 -7.56
N TYR A 434 3.42 -9.28 -6.49
CA TYR A 434 4.29 -8.13 -6.31
C TYR A 434 5.59 -8.61 -5.66
N VAL A 435 6.75 -8.33 -6.25
CA VAL A 435 8.04 -8.70 -5.64
C VAL A 435 8.97 -7.48 -5.53
N TYR A 436 9.36 -7.19 -4.30
CA TYR A 436 10.19 -6.10 -3.82
C TYR A 436 11.59 -6.62 -3.51
N THR A 437 12.64 -5.90 -3.89
CA THR A 437 14.05 -6.27 -3.63
C THR A 437 14.84 -5.04 -3.23
N ASP A 438 15.98 -5.23 -2.57
CA ASP A 438 16.96 -4.15 -2.37
C ASP A 438 17.78 -3.83 -3.64
N LYS A 439 17.74 -4.69 -4.65
CA LYS A 439 18.42 -4.47 -5.94
C LYS A 439 17.74 -3.38 -6.78
N ASP A 440 16.41 -3.24 -6.68
CA ASP A 440 15.65 -2.06 -7.14
C ASP A 440 14.49 -1.76 -6.18
N PRO A 441 14.75 -0.99 -5.11
CA PRO A 441 13.72 -0.69 -4.11
C PRO A 441 12.65 0.28 -4.65
N LEU A 442 12.89 0.96 -5.78
CA LEU A 442 11.99 1.96 -6.36
C LEU A 442 11.12 1.42 -7.51
N HIS A 443 11.22 0.11 -7.81
CA HIS A 443 10.54 -0.57 -8.91
C HIS A 443 9.07 -0.14 -9.13
N PHE A 444 8.25 -0.13 -8.06
CA PHE A 444 6.83 0.25 -8.12
C PHE A 444 6.56 1.75 -7.95
N SER A 445 7.52 2.52 -7.44
CA SER A 445 7.43 3.97 -7.20
C SER A 445 7.86 4.77 -8.44
N ASN A 446 8.74 4.20 -9.26
CA ASN A 446 9.39 4.81 -10.42
C ASN A 446 8.46 4.88 -11.65
N ASP A 447 7.32 5.57 -11.52
CA ASP A 447 6.28 5.74 -12.56
C ASP A 447 5.71 4.42 -13.14
N TYR A 448 5.72 3.34 -12.34
CA TYR A 448 5.25 2.00 -12.74
C TYR A 448 3.79 2.00 -13.22
N TRP A 449 2.86 2.43 -12.36
CA TRP A 449 1.41 2.28 -12.56
C TRP A 449 0.84 2.80 -13.90
N PRO A 450 1.23 3.99 -14.39
CA PRO A 450 0.76 4.45 -15.70
C PRO A 450 1.47 3.76 -16.88
N THR A 451 2.71 3.29 -16.71
CA THR A 451 3.55 2.79 -17.83
C THR A 451 3.55 1.28 -18.01
N MET A 452 3.15 0.50 -16.99
CA MET A 452 3.16 -0.96 -17.05
C MET A 452 2.22 -1.54 -18.13
N ASP A 453 2.42 -2.82 -18.48
CA ASP A 453 1.55 -3.52 -19.41
C ASP A 453 0.48 -4.31 -18.68
N PRO A 454 -0.80 -3.88 -18.66
CA PRO A 454 -1.81 -4.53 -17.84
C PRO A 454 -2.04 -5.99 -18.26
N TYR A 455 -1.92 -6.29 -19.56
CA TYR A 455 -1.99 -7.66 -20.10
C TYR A 455 -0.86 -8.58 -19.65
N HIS A 456 0.23 -8.01 -19.13
CA HIS A 456 1.38 -8.73 -18.59
C HIS A 456 1.63 -8.32 -17.12
N SER A 457 0.57 -8.35 -16.32
CA SER A 457 0.67 -8.19 -14.86
C SER A 457 1.38 -9.41 -14.24
N PRO A 458 2.49 -9.25 -13.50
CA PRO A 458 3.25 -10.36 -12.90
C PRO A 458 2.37 -11.34 -12.11
N GLY A 459 2.52 -12.64 -12.35
CA GLY A 459 1.75 -13.71 -11.71
C GLY A 459 0.37 -13.99 -12.32
N VAL A 460 -0.20 -13.10 -13.14
CA VAL A 460 -1.56 -13.24 -13.69
C VAL A 460 -1.61 -14.22 -14.87
N THR A 461 -2.75 -14.92 -15.03
CA THR A 461 -3.12 -15.66 -16.24
C THR A 461 -4.36 -15.02 -16.87
N ASN A 462 -4.28 -14.55 -18.12
CA ASN A 462 -5.37 -13.81 -18.78
C ASN A 462 -5.36 -13.94 -20.31
N GLY A 463 -6.54 -13.83 -20.91
CA GLY A 463 -6.69 -13.57 -22.35
C GLY A 463 -6.18 -12.18 -22.76
N GLN A 464 -5.98 -11.98 -24.06
CA GLN A 464 -5.56 -10.69 -24.64
C GLN A 464 -6.74 -9.80 -25.12
N ASN A 465 -7.96 -10.05 -24.63
CA ASN A 465 -9.16 -9.28 -24.96
C ASN A 465 -9.11 -7.85 -24.40
N PRO A 466 -9.55 -6.81 -25.14
CA PRO A 466 -9.77 -5.47 -24.61
C PRO A 466 -10.58 -5.47 -23.30
N GLN A 467 -10.04 -4.82 -22.27
CA GLN A 467 -10.69 -4.68 -20.96
C GLN A 467 -11.14 -3.24 -20.73
N GLU A 468 -12.19 -3.08 -19.92
CA GLU A 468 -12.71 -1.82 -19.44
C GLU A 468 -12.83 -1.86 -17.91
N PRO A 469 -12.85 -0.71 -17.21
CA PRO A 469 -13.10 -0.68 -15.77
C PRO A 469 -14.40 -1.40 -15.40
N PRO A 470 -14.40 -2.28 -14.38
CA PRO A 470 -15.60 -2.98 -13.94
C PRO A 470 -16.55 -2.00 -13.27
N LYS A 471 -17.81 -2.42 -13.12
CA LYS A 471 -18.77 -1.69 -12.29
C LYS A 471 -18.25 -1.62 -10.85
N TYR A 472 -18.51 -0.50 -10.17
CA TYR A 472 -18.13 -0.32 -8.78
C TYR A 472 -18.67 -1.47 -7.89
N LYS A 473 -17.82 -1.95 -6.96
CA LYS A 473 -18.04 -3.14 -6.12
C LYS A 473 -18.28 -4.45 -6.89
N PHE A 474 -17.39 -4.77 -7.83
CA PHE A 474 -17.39 -6.06 -8.53
C PHE A 474 -16.37 -7.04 -7.93
N THR A 475 -16.87 -8.16 -7.40
CA THR A 475 -16.09 -9.30 -6.88
C THR A 475 -15.60 -10.22 -8.01
N ALA A 476 -14.71 -11.16 -7.70
CA ALA A 476 -14.52 -12.31 -8.58
C ALA A 476 -15.70 -13.29 -8.47
N TYR A 477 -15.72 -14.31 -9.32
CA TYR A 477 -16.79 -15.30 -9.39
C TYR A 477 -16.57 -16.52 -8.49
N GLU A 478 -15.31 -16.85 -8.23
CA GLU A 478 -14.89 -18.10 -7.58
C GLU A 478 -14.71 -17.92 -6.07
N ASP A 479 -15.04 -18.92 -5.27
CA ASP A 479 -14.85 -18.86 -3.81
C ASP A 479 -13.39 -19.10 -3.39
N TRP A 480 -12.61 -19.84 -4.17
CA TRP A 480 -11.26 -20.26 -3.77
C TRP A 480 -10.22 -19.18 -4.05
N ALA A 481 -9.95 -18.37 -3.03
CA ALA A 481 -8.78 -17.51 -2.94
C ALA A 481 -8.32 -17.47 -1.50
N GLY A 482 -7.03 -17.72 -1.24
CA GLY A 482 -6.52 -17.75 0.13
C GLY A 482 -5.25 -18.58 0.26
N GLY A 483 -4.91 -18.92 1.49
CA GLY A 483 -3.65 -19.56 1.81
C GLY A 483 -3.41 -19.65 3.31
N GLN A 484 -2.16 -19.88 3.68
CA GLN A 484 -1.71 -20.04 5.06
C GLN A 484 -0.20 -19.76 5.20
N ASP A 485 0.22 -19.40 6.42
CA ASP A 485 1.61 -19.59 6.84
C ASP A 485 1.83 -21.02 7.37
N TRP A 486 3.07 -21.49 7.30
CA TRP A 486 3.53 -22.62 8.08
C TRP A 486 4.65 -22.14 9.02
N ARG A 487 4.30 -22.05 10.31
CA ARG A 487 5.14 -21.57 11.42
C ARG A 487 5.70 -20.16 11.23
N GLY A 488 5.02 -19.33 10.44
CA GLY A 488 5.48 -17.99 10.08
C GLY A 488 6.67 -17.95 9.10
N ASP A 489 7.28 -19.06 8.71
CA ASP A 489 8.45 -19.06 7.82
C ASP A 489 8.07 -19.26 6.35
N LEU A 490 7.33 -20.33 6.06
CA LEU A 490 6.88 -20.69 4.71
C LEU A 490 5.44 -20.24 4.48
N GLY A 491 5.06 -20.06 3.21
CA GLY A 491 3.70 -19.67 2.81
C GLY A 491 3.15 -20.51 1.67
N LEU A 492 1.86 -20.84 1.74
CA LEU A 492 1.13 -21.50 0.66
C LEU A 492 -0.09 -20.65 0.31
N ALA A 493 -0.31 -20.36 -0.97
CA ALA A 493 -1.53 -19.71 -1.46
C ALA A 493 -2.07 -20.39 -2.71
N GLY A 494 -3.37 -20.23 -2.96
CA GLY A 494 -4.04 -20.73 -4.15
C GLY A 494 -5.22 -19.86 -4.58
N LEU A 495 -5.37 -19.71 -5.90
CA LEU A 495 -6.47 -19.00 -6.56
C LEU A 495 -7.10 -19.87 -7.66
N ASN A 496 -8.41 -20.10 -7.59
CA ASN A 496 -9.19 -20.57 -8.74
C ASN A 496 -9.55 -19.34 -9.58
N ALA A 497 -8.74 -19.03 -10.58
CA ALA A 497 -8.91 -17.83 -11.40
C ALA A 497 -9.90 -18.09 -12.54
N LEU A 498 -10.87 -17.18 -12.67
CA LEU A 498 -11.72 -16.99 -13.84
C LEU A 498 -11.67 -15.49 -14.17
N SER A 499 -11.42 -15.09 -15.42
CA SER A 499 -11.31 -13.67 -15.80
C SER A 499 -12.65 -12.92 -15.71
N THR A 500 -12.61 -11.59 -15.70
CA THR A 500 -13.81 -10.73 -15.61
C THR A 500 -14.85 -11.01 -16.69
N ASP A 501 -14.39 -11.18 -17.93
CA ASP A 501 -15.17 -11.55 -19.11
C ASP A 501 -15.56 -13.04 -19.16
N LYS A 502 -15.06 -13.85 -18.21
CA LYS A 502 -15.13 -15.33 -18.19
C LYS A 502 -14.48 -15.99 -19.41
N GLY A 503 -13.67 -15.23 -20.15
CA GLY A 503 -13.00 -15.66 -21.37
C GLY A 503 -11.77 -16.53 -21.15
N SER A 504 -11.20 -16.53 -19.94
CA SER A 504 -10.03 -17.34 -19.56
C SER A 504 -10.07 -17.80 -18.10
N SER A 505 -9.40 -18.90 -17.78
CA SER A 505 -9.34 -19.46 -16.41
C SER A 505 -7.99 -20.12 -16.12
N ALA A 506 -7.69 -20.37 -14.84
CA ALA A 506 -6.55 -21.18 -14.37
C ALA A 506 -6.69 -21.56 -12.89
N LYS A 507 -6.21 -22.75 -12.50
CA LYS A 507 -5.91 -23.11 -11.10
C LYS A 507 -4.46 -22.76 -10.81
N LYS A 508 -4.22 -21.82 -9.89
CA LYS A 508 -2.92 -21.20 -9.64
C LYS A 508 -2.51 -21.44 -8.18
N SER A 509 -1.29 -21.91 -7.95
CA SER A 509 -0.74 -22.10 -6.60
C SER A 509 0.65 -21.46 -6.49
N TRP A 510 0.91 -20.83 -5.34
CA TRP A 510 2.20 -20.22 -5.02
C TRP A 510 2.73 -20.76 -3.68
N PHE A 511 4.01 -21.12 -3.69
CA PHE A 511 4.75 -21.65 -2.55
C PHE A 511 5.89 -20.68 -2.23
N PHE A 512 5.77 -19.98 -1.11
CA PHE A 512 6.73 -18.99 -0.64
C PHE A 512 7.73 -19.66 0.30
N LEU A 513 8.97 -19.81 -0.15
CA LEU A 513 10.02 -20.57 0.52
C LEU A 513 11.05 -19.62 1.14
N LEU A 514 12.17 -20.14 1.66
CA LEU A 514 13.18 -19.29 2.29
C LEU A 514 13.81 -18.29 1.30
N ASN A 515 14.27 -18.77 0.14
CA ASN A 515 15.02 -17.97 -0.83
C ASN A 515 14.36 -17.91 -2.22
N SER A 516 13.12 -18.40 -2.35
CA SER A 516 12.43 -18.48 -3.64
C SER A 516 10.90 -18.49 -3.50
N ILE A 517 10.21 -18.21 -4.60
CA ILE A 517 8.76 -18.35 -4.75
C ILE A 517 8.52 -19.31 -5.90
N ILE A 518 7.93 -20.47 -5.65
CA ILE A 518 7.53 -21.42 -6.69
C ILE A 518 6.09 -21.12 -7.08
N ALA A 519 5.80 -21.03 -8.38
CA ALA A 519 4.46 -20.81 -8.91
C ALA A 519 4.12 -21.90 -9.91
N VAL A 520 2.97 -22.56 -9.73
CA VAL A 520 2.46 -23.60 -10.63
C VAL A 520 1.03 -23.33 -11.05
N GLY A 521 0.68 -23.75 -12.26
CA GLY A 521 -0.66 -23.59 -12.81
C GLY A 521 -1.07 -24.70 -13.76
N ILE A 522 -2.37 -24.97 -13.80
CA ILE A 522 -3.03 -25.90 -14.72
C ILE A 522 -4.45 -25.39 -15.06
N GLY A 523 -5.02 -25.88 -16.15
CA GLY A 523 -6.31 -25.42 -16.65
C GLY A 523 -6.22 -23.99 -17.17
N CYS A 524 -5.04 -23.56 -17.66
CA CYS A 524 -4.86 -22.28 -18.33
C CYS A 524 -5.61 -22.35 -19.66
N ALA A 525 -6.88 -21.95 -19.63
CA ALA A 525 -7.83 -22.18 -20.71
C ALA A 525 -8.40 -20.85 -21.24
N GLY A 526 -8.83 -20.84 -22.50
CA GLY A 526 -9.44 -19.69 -23.18
C GLY A 526 -10.62 -20.08 -24.07
N ILE A 527 -11.59 -19.18 -24.21
CA ILE A 527 -12.80 -19.36 -25.05
C ILE A 527 -13.23 -18.05 -25.78
N SER A 528 -12.28 -17.16 -26.08
CA SER A 528 -12.54 -15.79 -26.58
C SER A 528 -11.96 -15.50 -27.96
N GLY A 529 -11.31 -16.45 -28.62
CA GLY A 529 -10.61 -16.24 -29.89
C GLY A 529 -9.32 -15.43 -29.77
N THR A 530 -8.75 -15.32 -28.56
CA THR A 530 -7.47 -14.63 -28.31
C THR A 530 -6.47 -15.54 -27.59
N GLU A 531 -5.20 -15.13 -27.62
CA GLU A 531 -4.15 -15.84 -26.88
C GLU A 531 -4.38 -15.73 -25.37
N VAL A 532 -4.05 -16.80 -24.63
CA VAL A 532 -4.01 -16.78 -23.16
C VAL A 532 -2.56 -16.77 -22.72
N HIS A 533 -2.16 -15.76 -21.96
CA HIS A 533 -0.80 -15.64 -21.42
C HIS A 533 -0.79 -15.92 -19.92
N THR A 534 0.35 -16.40 -19.42
CA THR A 534 0.70 -16.30 -17.99
C THR A 534 1.99 -15.54 -17.85
N THR A 535 1.97 -14.43 -17.13
CA THR A 535 3.16 -13.60 -16.93
C THR A 535 3.91 -14.06 -15.69
N PHE A 536 5.18 -14.39 -15.84
CA PHE A 536 6.05 -14.77 -14.74
C PHE A 536 6.65 -13.52 -14.08
N GLU A 537 7.02 -12.53 -14.90
CA GLU A 537 7.52 -11.22 -14.46
C GLU A 537 7.26 -10.12 -15.52
N SER A 538 7.11 -8.86 -15.09
CA SER A 538 7.18 -7.65 -15.91
C SER A 538 7.87 -6.54 -15.11
N ARG A 539 9.20 -6.57 -15.15
CA ARG A 539 10.10 -5.75 -14.33
C ARG A 539 10.38 -4.42 -15.03
N ASN A 540 9.76 -3.35 -14.55
CA ASN A 540 10.20 -1.96 -14.77
C ASN A 540 11.69 -1.86 -14.43
N LEU A 541 12.52 -1.48 -15.39
CA LEU A 541 13.96 -1.45 -15.27
C LEU A 541 14.43 -0.13 -14.63
N PRO A 542 15.50 -0.15 -13.81
CA PRO A 542 16.10 1.07 -13.28
C PRO A 542 16.54 2.02 -14.39
N LEU A 543 16.54 3.33 -14.11
CA LEU A 543 17.00 4.35 -15.07
C LEU A 543 18.50 4.23 -15.42
N ALA A 544 19.28 3.53 -14.58
CA ALA A 544 20.68 3.19 -14.84
C ALA A 544 20.85 1.98 -15.81
N GLY A 545 19.76 1.31 -16.18
CA GLY A 545 19.78 0.02 -16.88
C GLY A 545 19.92 -1.17 -15.92
N SER A 546 19.95 -2.37 -16.50
CA SER A 546 20.19 -3.65 -15.83
C SER A 546 20.69 -4.64 -16.88
N ASN A 547 21.69 -5.46 -16.58
CA ASN A 547 22.06 -6.56 -17.48
C ASN A 547 21.09 -7.73 -17.30
N PHE A 548 20.94 -8.52 -18.37
CA PHE A 548 20.09 -9.69 -18.40
C PHE A 548 20.79 -10.84 -19.12
N SER A 549 20.73 -12.04 -18.57
CA SER A 549 21.27 -13.26 -19.17
C SER A 549 20.22 -14.37 -19.24
N ILE A 550 20.40 -15.29 -20.19
CA ILE A 550 19.64 -16.54 -20.29
C ILE A 550 20.68 -17.66 -20.26
N ASN A 551 20.57 -18.60 -19.32
CA ASN A 551 21.58 -19.63 -19.06
C ASN A 551 23.02 -19.10 -18.90
N GLY A 552 23.21 -17.88 -18.42
CA GLY A 552 24.53 -17.21 -18.31
C GLY A 552 25.00 -16.50 -19.58
N GLU A 553 24.28 -16.59 -20.70
CA GLU A 553 24.57 -15.79 -21.90
C GLU A 553 23.89 -14.42 -21.81
N TYR A 554 24.68 -13.35 -21.68
CA TYR A 554 24.14 -11.98 -21.68
C TYR A 554 23.43 -11.63 -23.00
N GLN A 555 22.24 -11.06 -22.90
CA GLN A 555 21.40 -10.67 -24.03
C GLN A 555 21.50 -9.17 -24.29
N ILE A 556 21.60 -8.76 -25.56
CA ILE A 556 21.55 -7.35 -25.96
C ILE A 556 20.09 -6.89 -25.99
N MET A 557 19.60 -6.36 -24.86
CA MET A 557 18.24 -5.84 -24.72
C MET A 557 18.10 -4.44 -25.33
N THR A 558 18.00 -4.32 -26.65
CA THR A 558 17.50 -3.07 -27.27
C THR A 558 15.98 -2.97 -27.14
N PRO A 559 15.38 -1.79 -26.91
CA PRO A 559 13.92 -1.66 -26.83
C PRO A 559 13.23 -2.13 -28.11
N GLY A 560 12.25 -3.03 -27.96
CA GLY A 560 11.63 -3.78 -29.06
C GLY A 560 12.21 -5.17 -29.27
N TRP A 561 13.24 -5.57 -28.50
CA TRP A 561 13.75 -6.94 -28.48
C TRP A 561 12.68 -7.90 -27.97
N ILE A 562 12.36 -8.90 -28.80
CA ILE A 562 11.50 -10.02 -28.45
C ILE A 562 12.26 -11.29 -28.79
N LYS A 563 12.45 -12.17 -27.80
CA LYS A 563 12.94 -13.54 -27.99
C LYS A 563 11.71 -14.45 -27.81
N PRO A 564 11.00 -14.78 -28.92
CA PRO A 564 9.73 -15.45 -28.84
C PRO A 564 9.92 -16.94 -28.53
N TRP A 565 8.84 -17.57 -28.07
CA TRP A 565 8.84 -18.94 -27.57
C TRP A 565 9.43 -19.98 -28.54
N GLN A 566 9.33 -19.78 -29.86
CA GLN A 566 9.92 -20.68 -30.86
C GLN A 566 11.45 -20.74 -30.75
N VAL A 567 12.10 -19.67 -30.30
CA VAL A 567 13.56 -19.54 -30.19
C VAL A 567 14.08 -20.02 -28.83
N THR A 568 13.25 -19.99 -27.78
CA THR A 568 13.64 -20.42 -26.44
C THR A 568 13.40 -21.91 -26.18
N ARG A 569 12.49 -22.52 -26.97
CA ARG A 569 12.04 -23.92 -26.86
C ARG A 569 13.18 -24.94 -26.76
N GLU A 570 14.34 -24.63 -27.30
CA GLU A 570 15.45 -25.58 -27.37
C GLU A 570 16.37 -25.58 -26.14
N ASN A 571 16.37 -24.56 -25.26
CA ASN A 571 17.39 -24.48 -24.19
C ASN A 571 17.12 -23.60 -22.96
N ALA A 572 16.07 -22.77 -22.87
CA ALA A 572 15.95 -21.81 -21.75
C ALA A 572 15.56 -22.48 -20.42
N SER A 573 16.53 -22.72 -19.52
CA SER A 573 16.31 -23.34 -18.20
C SER A 573 16.28 -22.33 -17.06
N TRP A 574 17.07 -21.26 -17.15
CA TRP A 574 17.05 -20.14 -16.23
C TRP A 574 17.46 -18.84 -16.90
N ALA A 575 17.17 -17.73 -16.21
CA ALA A 575 17.57 -16.40 -16.61
C ALA A 575 17.89 -15.55 -15.37
N TYR A 576 18.67 -14.50 -15.53
CA TYR A 576 19.09 -13.63 -14.42
C TYR A 576 19.05 -12.16 -14.84
N LEU A 577 18.58 -11.28 -13.94
CA LEU A 577 18.48 -9.84 -14.15
C LEU A 577 19.11 -9.10 -12.94
N ASP A 578 20.07 -8.21 -13.18
CA ASP A 578 20.77 -7.51 -12.10
C ASP A 578 19.84 -6.76 -11.15
N SER A 579 18.80 -6.07 -11.64
CA SER A 579 17.86 -5.33 -10.80
C SER A 579 16.87 -6.21 -10.01
N PHE A 580 16.94 -7.53 -10.16
CA PHE A 580 16.00 -8.47 -9.52
C PHE A 580 16.69 -9.63 -8.81
N GLY A 581 17.45 -10.46 -9.52
CA GLY A 581 17.75 -11.83 -9.12
C GLY A 581 17.45 -12.82 -10.25
N GLY A 582 17.15 -14.06 -9.85
CA GLY A 582 16.99 -15.19 -10.76
C GLY A 582 15.55 -15.56 -11.13
N TYR A 583 15.41 -16.15 -12.31
CA TYR A 583 14.20 -16.83 -12.80
C TYR A 583 14.59 -18.24 -13.21
N VAL A 584 13.87 -19.26 -12.76
CA VAL A 584 14.10 -20.66 -13.14
C VAL A 584 12.81 -21.25 -13.69
N PHE A 585 12.89 -21.93 -14.82
CA PHE A 585 11.76 -22.60 -15.46
C PHE A 585 11.75 -24.06 -15.00
N LEU A 586 10.62 -24.54 -14.50
CA LEU A 586 10.51 -25.84 -13.82
C LEU A 586 9.68 -26.86 -14.62
N ASP A 587 9.46 -26.56 -15.89
CA ASP A 587 8.93 -27.44 -16.92
C ASP A 587 9.61 -27.13 -18.26
N ASP A 588 9.50 -28.03 -19.22
CA ASP A 588 10.15 -27.93 -20.54
C ASP A 588 9.34 -27.08 -21.55
N GLU A 589 8.30 -26.37 -21.08
CA GLU A 589 7.38 -25.64 -21.95
C GLU A 589 7.95 -24.26 -22.37
N PRO A 590 7.79 -23.83 -23.62
CA PRO A 590 8.37 -22.58 -24.10
C PRO A 590 7.95 -21.31 -23.33
N ILE A 591 8.82 -20.30 -23.33
CA ILE A 591 8.64 -19.01 -22.64
C ILE A 591 9.10 -17.86 -23.54
N THR A 592 8.52 -16.67 -23.40
CA THR A 592 8.86 -15.49 -24.22
C THR A 592 9.48 -14.41 -23.35
N PHE A 593 10.58 -13.83 -23.85
CA PHE A 593 11.18 -12.62 -23.29
C PHE A 593 10.86 -11.42 -24.20
N LYS A 594 10.46 -10.31 -23.60
CA LYS A 594 10.14 -9.04 -24.28
C LYS A 594 10.77 -7.88 -23.51
N HIS A 595 11.64 -7.12 -24.16
CA HIS A 595 12.11 -5.82 -23.66
C HIS A 595 11.43 -4.70 -24.46
N GLU A 596 10.64 -3.86 -23.79
CA GLU A 596 9.87 -2.81 -24.44
C GLU A 596 9.97 -1.46 -23.74
N LYS A 597 9.82 -0.38 -24.52
CA LYS A 597 9.79 1.00 -24.04
C LYS A 597 8.37 1.53 -24.08
N ARG A 598 7.78 1.75 -22.91
CA ARG A 598 6.36 2.09 -22.73
C ARG A 598 6.20 3.56 -22.38
N LYS A 599 5.26 4.21 -23.07
CA LYS A 599 4.91 5.63 -22.93
C LYS A 599 3.49 5.77 -22.39
N ALA A 600 3.31 6.65 -21.43
CA ALA A 600 2.00 6.92 -20.82
C ALA A 600 1.96 8.30 -20.16
N ARG A 601 0.83 8.62 -19.52
CA ARG A 601 0.61 9.74 -18.61
C ARG A 601 -0.07 9.24 -17.35
N TRP A 602 0.06 9.96 -16.23
CA TRP A 602 -0.74 9.63 -15.04
C TRP A 602 -2.24 9.88 -15.26
N THR A 603 -2.59 10.83 -16.13
CA THR A 603 -3.96 11.07 -16.61
C THR A 603 -4.56 9.91 -17.40
N ASP A 604 -3.74 8.98 -17.90
CA ASP A 604 -4.24 7.77 -18.57
C ASP A 604 -4.86 6.77 -17.58
N ILE A 605 -4.50 6.86 -16.30
CA ILE A 605 -5.01 5.97 -15.23
C ILE A 605 -5.79 6.73 -14.15
N ASN A 606 -5.70 8.06 -14.09
CA ASN A 606 -6.39 8.89 -13.11
C ASN A 606 -6.85 10.22 -13.70
N GLN A 607 -8.15 10.35 -13.94
CA GLN A 607 -8.80 11.56 -14.47
C GLN A 607 -9.56 12.33 -13.37
N TYR A 608 -9.34 12.02 -12.08
CA TYR A 608 -9.91 12.82 -11.01
C TYR A 608 -9.27 14.22 -11.01
N PRO A 609 -10.03 15.32 -10.77
CA PRO A 609 -9.52 16.68 -10.95
C PRO A 609 -8.30 17.08 -10.10
N ASP A 610 -7.93 16.29 -9.09
CA ASP A 610 -6.68 16.49 -8.32
C ASP A 610 -5.42 16.16 -9.11
N TYR A 611 -5.51 15.23 -10.07
CA TYR A 611 -4.35 14.64 -10.75
C TYR A 611 -4.26 15.03 -12.23
N LEU A 612 -5.25 15.77 -12.77
CA LEU A 612 -5.25 16.25 -14.17
C LEU A 612 -4.02 17.09 -14.56
N ARG A 613 -3.32 17.71 -13.59
CA ARG A 613 -2.04 18.40 -13.83
C ARG A 613 -0.89 17.47 -14.25
N TYR A 614 -1.00 16.17 -13.96
CA TYR A 614 0.03 15.16 -14.25
C TYR A 614 -0.12 14.55 -15.66
N ASN A 615 -0.32 15.42 -16.65
CA ASN A 615 -0.59 15.09 -18.05
C ASN A 615 0.67 15.04 -18.95
N SER A 616 1.85 15.20 -18.36
CA SER A 616 3.13 15.05 -19.07
C SER A 616 3.36 13.60 -19.49
N GLU A 617 3.85 13.39 -20.71
CA GLU A 617 4.28 12.07 -21.16
C GLU A 617 5.51 11.61 -20.37
N ILE A 618 5.45 10.39 -19.88
CA ILE A 618 6.51 9.69 -19.16
C ILE A 618 6.85 8.40 -19.91
N THR A 619 8.08 7.92 -19.74
CA THR A 619 8.57 6.72 -20.43
C THR A 619 9.33 5.83 -19.46
N ARG A 620 9.09 4.52 -19.52
CA ARG A 620 9.82 3.49 -18.78
C ARG A 620 10.11 2.29 -19.67
N GLU A 621 11.07 1.48 -19.28
CA GLU A 621 11.49 0.28 -20.03
C GLU A 621 11.24 -0.95 -19.16
N TYR A 622 10.74 -2.02 -19.76
CA TYR A 622 10.27 -3.21 -19.05
C TYR A 622 10.88 -4.46 -19.66
N LEU A 623 11.44 -5.34 -18.83
CA LEU A 623 11.66 -6.74 -19.20
C LEU A 623 10.45 -7.57 -18.75
N THR A 624 9.78 -8.20 -19.69
CA THR A 624 8.62 -9.08 -19.46
C THR A 624 8.96 -10.51 -19.83
N ILE A 625 8.64 -11.44 -18.94
CA ILE A 625 8.83 -12.89 -19.08
C ILE A 625 7.46 -13.54 -18.95
N TYR A 626 7.00 -14.25 -19.98
CA TYR A 626 5.66 -14.83 -20.00
C TYR A 626 5.57 -16.11 -20.82
N ARG A 627 4.65 -17.01 -20.45
CA ARG A 627 4.23 -18.14 -21.29
C ARG A 627 3.01 -17.73 -22.11
N ASN A 628 3.05 -18.03 -23.40
CA ASN A 628 1.89 -17.99 -24.28
C ASN A 628 1.34 -19.42 -24.40
N HIS A 629 0.08 -19.63 -24.00
CA HIS A 629 -0.58 -20.95 -24.06
C HIS A 629 -1.26 -21.21 -25.40
N GLY A 630 -1.18 -20.27 -26.36
CA GLY A 630 -1.88 -20.30 -27.64
C GLY A 630 -3.26 -19.63 -27.59
N ILE A 631 -3.97 -19.68 -28.72
CA ILE A 631 -5.35 -19.19 -28.87
C ILE A 631 -6.31 -20.26 -28.34
N ASP A 632 -7.26 -19.84 -27.50
CA ASP A 632 -8.28 -20.71 -26.87
C ASP A 632 -7.76 -22.09 -26.40
N PRO A 633 -6.72 -22.13 -25.55
CA PRO A 633 -6.20 -23.37 -25.01
C PRO A 633 -7.26 -24.06 -24.15
N THR A 634 -7.18 -25.39 -24.06
CA THR A 634 -8.12 -26.19 -23.25
C THR A 634 -7.57 -26.56 -21.88
N ASN A 635 -6.24 -26.71 -21.73
CA ASN A 635 -5.60 -27.15 -20.50
C ASN A 635 -4.11 -26.76 -20.42
N GLY A 636 -3.77 -25.49 -20.68
CA GLY A 636 -2.38 -25.02 -20.57
C GLY A 636 -1.84 -25.12 -19.14
N THR A 637 -0.51 -25.26 -19.00
CA THR A 637 0.16 -25.44 -17.69
C THR A 637 1.41 -24.58 -17.57
N TYR A 638 1.83 -24.32 -16.33
CA TYR A 638 3.14 -23.74 -16.05
C TYR A 638 3.71 -24.14 -14.70
N ALA A 639 5.04 -24.10 -14.60
CA ALA A 639 5.83 -24.17 -13.39
C ALA A 639 7.09 -23.28 -13.51
N TYR A 640 7.29 -22.36 -12.57
CA TYR A 640 8.49 -21.52 -12.49
C TYR A 640 8.86 -21.18 -11.06
N ALA A 641 10.10 -20.77 -10.84
CA ALA A 641 10.57 -20.17 -9.61
C ALA A 641 11.08 -18.74 -9.85
N LEU A 642 10.73 -17.85 -8.92
CA LEU A 642 11.37 -16.56 -8.75
C LEU A 642 12.39 -16.67 -7.61
N LEU A 643 13.61 -16.18 -7.81
CA LEU A 643 14.69 -16.13 -6.82
C LEU A 643 15.10 -14.67 -6.61
N PRO A 644 14.32 -13.89 -5.84
CA PRO A 644 14.60 -12.46 -5.66
C PRO A 644 15.90 -12.28 -4.88
N SER A 645 16.65 -11.23 -5.22
CA SER A 645 17.97 -10.88 -4.67
C SER A 645 19.10 -11.91 -4.86
N ALA A 646 18.84 -13.13 -5.34
CA ALA A 646 19.86 -14.16 -5.59
C ALA A 646 20.97 -13.71 -6.56
N SER A 647 22.12 -14.38 -6.51
CA SER A 647 23.20 -14.20 -7.50
C SER A 647 22.94 -15.01 -8.78
N GLU A 648 23.66 -14.69 -9.85
CA GLU A 648 23.63 -15.46 -11.10
C GLU A 648 24.11 -16.91 -10.87
N GLU A 649 25.14 -17.10 -10.02
CA GLU A 649 25.67 -18.41 -9.64
C GLU A 649 24.65 -19.26 -8.84
N ASP A 650 23.98 -18.65 -7.85
CA ASP A 650 22.95 -19.34 -7.05
C ASP A 650 21.71 -19.67 -7.88
N THR A 651 21.37 -18.83 -8.85
CA THR A 651 20.30 -19.08 -9.82
C THR A 651 20.64 -20.30 -10.70
N SER A 652 21.86 -20.36 -11.21
CA SER A 652 22.35 -21.50 -11.99
C SER A 652 22.37 -22.80 -11.17
N LYS A 653 22.85 -22.76 -9.92
CA LYS A 653 22.82 -23.90 -9.00
C LYS A 653 21.40 -24.39 -8.72
N PHE A 654 20.45 -23.48 -8.47
CA PHE A 654 19.05 -23.83 -8.27
C PHE A 654 18.44 -24.47 -9.52
N ALA A 655 18.78 -24.00 -10.72
CA ALA A 655 18.29 -24.59 -11.96
C ALA A 655 18.83 -26.02 -12.20
N ILE A 656 20.09 -26.28 -11.82
CA ILE A 656 20.72 -27.61 -11.94
C ILE A 656 20.15 -28.59 -10.89
N SER A 657 19.92 -28.12 -9.66
CA SER A 657 19.41 -28.94 -8.57
C SER A 657 18.42 -28.14 -7.72
N PRO A 658 17.15 -28.07 -8.13
CA PRO A 658 16.13 -27.39 -7.34
C PRO A 658 15.96 -28.10 -5.98
N PRO A 659 15.91 -27.37 -4.85
CA PRO A 659 15.63 -27.94 -3.52
C PRO A 659 14.15 -28.34 -3.34
N ILE A 660 13.41 -28.45 -4.44
CA ILE A 660 11.98 -28.72 -4.51
C ILE A 660 11.72 -29.84 -5.52
N ASN A 661 10.66 -30.61 -5.26
CA ASN A 661 10.09 -31.55 -6.22
C ASN A 661 8.61 -31.18 -6.45
N ILE A 662 8.20 -30.95 -7.70
CA ILE A 662 6.79 -30.72 -8.06
C ILE A 662 6.10 -32.08 -8.14
N THR A 663 5.61 -32.55 -7.00
CA THR A 663 4.93 -33.85 -6.91
C THR A 663 3.63 -33.91 -7.72
N HIS A 664 2.91 -32.79 -7.82
CA HIS A 664 1.62 -32.73 -8.50
C HIS A 664 1.35 -31.34 -9.10
N ASN A 665 0.92 -31.29 -10.35
CA ASN A 665 0.26 -30.14 -10.95
C ASN A 665 -0.98 -30.63 -11.72
N THR A 666 -2.09 -30.86 -11.00
CA THR A 666 -3.32 -31.48 -11.54
C THR A 666 -4.55 -30.64 -11.25
N MET A 667 -5.63 -30.82 -12.02
CA MET A 667 -6.91 -30.16 -11.75
C MET A 667 -7.52 -30.53 -10.38
N LYS A 668 -7.11 -31.66 -9.78
CA LYS A 668 -7.55 -32.08 -8.45
C LYS A 668 -6.73 -31.46 -7.33
N LEU A 669 -5.41 -31.39 -7.49
CA LEU A 669 -4.48 -30.83 -6.51
C LEU A 669 -3.16 -30.37 -7.13
N GLN A 670 -2.52 -29.38 -6.49
CA GLN A 670 -1.20 -28.86 -6.83
C GLN A 670 -0.32 -28.92 -5.58
N ALA A 671 0.86 -29.54 -5.67
CA ALA A 671 1.70 -29.80 -4.51
C ALA A 671 3.20 -29.91 -4.83
N ILE A 672 4.02 -29.36 -3.94
CA ILE A 672 5.47 -29.55 -3.93
C ILE A 672 5.93 -30.24 -2.65
N GLN A 673 7.11 -30.84 -2.72
CA GLN A 673 7.93 -31.18 -1.56
C GLN A 673 9.15 -30.24 -1.56
N PHE A 674 9.42 -29.59 -0.43
CA PHE A 674 10.61 -28.78 -0.16
C PHE A 674 11.32 -29.41 1.05
N ASN A 675 12.47 -30.05 0.83
CA ASN A 675 13.13 -30.91 1.82
C ASN A 675 12.14 -31.93 2.45
N ASN A 676 12.00 -31.92 3.78
CA ASN A 676 11.08 -32.77 4.54
C ASN A 676 9.67 -32.16 4.73
N THR A 677 9.32 -31.10 3.98
CA THR A 677 8.04 -30.40 4.08
C THR A 677 7.25 -30.51 2.78
N HIS A 678 6.03 -31.04 2.87
CA HIS A 678 5.06 -31.06 1.77
C HIS A 678 4.10 -29.87 1.89
N MET A 679 3.79 -29.25 0.75
CA MET A 679 2.88 -28.11 0.63
C MET A 679 1.89 -28.42 -0.49
N ALA A 680 0.58 -28.37 -0.23
CA ALA A 680 -0.43 -28.81 -1.18
C ALA A 680 -1.74 -28.00 -1.10
N ASN A 681 -2.25 -27.56 -2.26
CA ASN A 681 -3.62 -27.11 -2.43
C ASN A 681 -4.45 -28.24 -3.04
N PHE A 682 -5.38 -28.78 -2.26
CA PHE A 682 -6.34 -29.79 -2.67
C PHE A 682 -7.62 -29.11 -3.16
N TRP A 683 -7.69 -28.81 -4.46
CA TRP A 683 -8.91 -28.26 -5.11
C TRP A 683 -10.11 -29.20 -5.00
N SER A 684 -9.83 -30.49 -4.86
CA SER A 684 -10.72 -31.58 -4.47
C SER A 684 -9.92 -32.56 -3.60
N GLY A 685 -10.61 -33.47 -2.90
CA GLY A 685 -9.93 -34.47 -2.06
C GLY A 685 -8.92 -35.34 -2.82
N GLY A 686 -7.90 -35.81 -2.11
CA GLY A 686 -6.79 -36.60 -2.67
C GLY A 686 -5.78 -37.04 -1.59
N THR A 687 -4.76 -37.77 -2.00
CA THR A 687 -3.77 -38.39 -1.10
C THR A 687 -2.35 -38.05 -1.55
N ILE A 688 -1.46 -37.73 -0.61
CA ILE A 688 -0.01 -37.60 -0.80
C ILE A 688 0.68 -38.35 0.35
N GLY A 689 1.37 -39.45 0.02
CA GLY A 689 1.99 -40.31 1.02
C GLY A 689 0.97 -40.80 2.06
N HIS A 690 1.28 -40.58 3.34
CA HIS A 690 0.44 -40.96 4.48
C HIS A 690 -0.76 -40.04 4.72
N LEU A 691 -0.87 -38.90 4.02
CA LEU A 691 -1.91 -37.89 4.25
C LEU A 691 -2.97 -37.91 3.14
N THR A 692 -4.24 -38.07 3.53
CA THR A 692 -5.42 -37.97 2.66
C THR A 692 -6.30 -36.79 3.09
N ALA A 693 -6.41 -35.77 2.24
CA ALA A 693 -7.42 -34.72 2.38
C ALA A 693 -8.75 -35.23 1.80
N VAL A 694 -9.77 -35.42 2.63
CA VAL A 694 -11.12 -35.86 2.19
C VAL A 694 -11.90 -34.67 1.63
N THR A 695 -11.79 -33.53 2.30
CA THR A 695 -12.38 -32.25 1.87
C THR A 695 -11.34 -31.40 1.14
N PRO A 696 -11.76 -30.53 0.20
CA PRO A 696 -10.87 -29.51 -0.35
C PRO A 696 -10.25 -28.64 0.75
N CYS A 697 -8.93 -28.44 0.74
CA CYS A 697 -8.21 -27.59 1.70
C CYS A 697 -6.88 -27.07 1.14
N SER A 698 -6.28 -26.08 1.82
CA SER A 698 -4.86 -25.77 1.72
C SER A 698 -4.14 -26.38 2.92
N ILE A 699 -3.00 -27.06 2.71
CA ILE A 699 -2.32 -27.79 3.77
C ILE A 699 -0.79 -27.81 3.59
N THR A 700 -0.08 -27.84 4.69
CA THR A 700 1.39 -27.91 4.74
C THR A 700 1.79 -28.74 5.94
N TRP A 701 2.62 -29.77 5.73
CA TRP A 701 3.09 -30.65 6.79
C TRP A 701 4.55 -31.00 6.59
N GLY A 702 5.29 -31.12 7.69
CA GLY A 702 6.70 -31.46 7.68
C GLY A 702 7.23 -31.58 9.10
N PHE A 703 8.47 -32.05 9.22
CA PHE A 703 9.10 -32.23 10.53
C PHE A 703 9.60 -30.91 11.13
N THR A 704 9.56 -30.83 12.46
CA THR A 704 9.92 -29.64 13.23
C THR A 704 10.48 -29.98 14.62
N GLY A 705 11.06 -28.98 15.29
CA GLY A 705 11.68 -29.14 16.60
C GLY A 705 13.17 -29.46 16.51
N VAL A 706 13.81 -29.74 17.64
CA VAL A 706 15.19 -30.22 17.69
C VAL A 706 15.21 -31.63 17.11
N GLU A 707 16.12 -31.88 16.16
CA GLU A 707 16.27 -33.18 15.47
C GLU A 707 14.95 -33.72 14.91
N ASP A 708 14.13 -32.83 14.32
CA ASP A 708 12.87 -33.20 13.67
C ASP A 708 11.86 -33.93 14.60
N LYS A 709 11.89 -33.69 15.92
CA LYS A 709 11.06 -34.36 16.95
C LYS A 709 9.55 -34.44 16.66
N TYR A 710 8.97 -33.44 15.99
CA TYR A 710 7.53 -33.33 15.78
C TYR A 710 7.15 -33.37 14.30
N LEU A 711 6.00 -33.94 13.97
CA LEU A 711 5.32 -33.71 12.68
C LEU A 711 4.29 -32.58 12.87
N THR A 712 4.49 -31.44 12.21
CA THR A 712 3.60 -30.27 12.33
C THR A 712 2.81 -30.03 11.05
N ILE A 713 1.49 -29.97 11.18
CA ILE A 713 0.53 -29.75 10.11
C ILE A 713 -0.15 -28.40 10.31
N SER A 714 -0.22 -27.58 9.27
CA SER A 714 -1.05 -26.37 9.20
C SER A 714 -2.06 -26.50 8.06
N ILE A 715 -3.32 -26.14 8.30
CA ILE A 715 -4.47 -26.40 7.44
C ILE A 715 -5.38 -25.15 7.37
N SER A 716 -5.90 -24.79 6.20
CA SER A 716 -6.93 -23.75 6.05
C SER A 716 -8.01 -24.10 5.01
N ASP A 717 -9.14 -23.40 5.07
CA ASP A 717 -10.21 -23.40 4.05
C ASP A 717 -10.18 -22.08 3.25
N PRO A 718 -9.56 -22.04 2.05
CA PRO A 718 -9.57 -20.86 1.18
C PRO A 718 -10.95 -20.48 0.62
N THR A 719 -11.97 -21.35 0.70
CA THR A 719 -13.33 -21.02 0.25
C THR A 719 -14.08 -20.16 1.26
N GLN A 720 -13.78 -20.35 2.54
CA GLN A 720 -14.56 -19.82 3.68
C GLN A 720 -16.05 -20.20 3.62
N LYS A 721 -16.38 -21.33 2.98
CA LYS A 721 -17.73 -21.90 2.89
C LYS A 721 -17.87 -23.23 3.63
N GLY A 722 -16.74 -23.86 4.01
CA GLY A 722 -16.75 -25.08 4.79
C GLY A 722 -17.29 -24.85 6.21
N THR A 723 -17.92 -25.86 6.77
CA THR A 723 -18.14 -25.97 8.23
C THR A 723 -17.07 -26.83 8.88
N ARG A 724 -16.53 -27.81 8.15
CA ARG A 724 -15.45 -28.70 8.62
C ARG A 724 -14.51 -29.08 7.49
N LEU A 725 -13.24 -29.27 7.82
CA LEU A 725 -12.27 -29.99 7.00
C LEU A 725 -12.02 -31.37 7.62
N VAL A 726 -11.82 -32.39 6.78
CA VAL A 726 -11.52 -33.76 7.22
C VAL A 726 -10.27 -34.26 6.51
N ILE A 727 -9.27 -34.63 7.30
CA ILE A 727 -7.98 -35.16 6.88
C ILE A 727 -7.78 -36.49 7.59
N PHE A 728 -7.33 -37.51 6.87
CA PHE A 728 -6.90 -38.79 7.41
C PHE A 728 -5.38 -38.88 7.27
N LEU A 729 -4.70 -39.26 8.34
CA LEU A 729 -3.25 -39.41 8.41
C LEU A 729 -2.94 -40.81 8.93
N ASP A 730 -2.24 -41.60 8.11
CA ASP A 730 -1.92 -43.00 8.34
C ASP A 730 -0.40 -43.20 8.28
N ASP A 731 0.30 -42.50 9.18
CA ASP A 731 1.76 -42.41 9.26
C ASP A 731 2.26 -43.21 10.48
N PRO A 732 2.99 -44.34 10.28
CA PRO A 732 3.41 -45.19 11.40
C PRO A 732 4.37 -44.50 12.39
N ASP A 733 4.92 -43.33 12.06
CA ASP A 733 5.83 -42.58 12.92
C ASP A 733 5.11 -41.63 13.89
N ILE A 734 3.80 -41.38 13.78
CA ILE A 734 3.09 -40.47 14.71
C ILE A 734 2.70 -41.13 16.05
N GLY A 735 3.09 -40.46 17.13
CA GLY A 735 2.78 -40.79 18.52
C GLY A 735 1.79 -39.81 19.15
N GLY A 736 2.12 -39.30 20.35
CA GLY A 736 1.26 -38.40 21.11
C GLY A 736 1.02 -37.04 20.43
N VAL A 737 -0.02 -36.32 20.88
CA VAL A 737 -0.27 -34.94 20.43
C VAL A 737 0.54 -33.99 21.29
N ALA A 738 1.46 -33.23 20.68
CA ALA A 738 2.28 -32.24 21.37
C ALA A 738 1.52 -30.91 21.54
N GLU A 739 0.82 -30.47 20.49
CA GLU A 739 0.08 -29.21 20.44
C GLU A 739 -1.06 -29.32 19.41
N LYS A 740 -2.19 -28.65 19.64
CA LYS A 740 -3.24 -28.44 18.64
C LYS A 740 -4.06 -27.19 18.94
N ASP A 741 -4.64 -26.59 17.91
CA ASP A 741 -5.68 -25.57 18.08
C ASP A 741 -6.99 -26.18 18.63
N ASP A 742 -7.81 -25.33 19.28
CA ASP A 742 -9.12 -25.69 19.82
C ASP A 742 -10.13 -26.13 18.75
N SER A 743 -9.99 -25.62 17.52
CA SER A 743 -10.81 -26.00 16.36
C SER A 743 -10.61 -27.45 15.91
N ILE A 744 -9.53 -28.11 16.34
CA ILE A 744 -9.13 -29.44 15.87
C ILE A 744 -9.64 -30.52 16.82
N VAL A 745 -10.40 -31.46 16.26
CA VAL A 745 -10.85 -32.69 16.92
C VAL A 745 -10.13 -33.88 16.28
N LEU A 746 -9.49 -34.70 17.12
CA LEU A 746 -8.73 -35.87 16.70
C LEU A 746 -9.49 -37.14 17.05
N ARG A 747 -9.54 -38.11 16.12
CA ARG A 747 -10.07 -39.45 16.33
C ARG A 747 -9.06 -40.47 15.85
N TRP A 748 -8.38 -41.10 16.80
CA TRP A 748 -7.42 -42.18 16.54
C TRP A 748 -8.13 -43.45 16.01
N GLY A 749 -7.35 -44.34 15.39
CA GLY A 749 -7.77 -45.68 14.98
C GLY A 749 -8.17 -46.59 16.15
N ARG A 750 -8.19 -47.91 15.94
CA ARG A 750 -8.55 -48.84 17.02
C ARG A 750 -7.57 -48.70 18.19
N ALA A 751 -8.05 -48.79 19.42
CA ALA A 751 -7.21 -48.70 20.61
C ALA A 751 -6.03 -49.68 20.51
N GLY A 752 -4.80 -49.16 20.61
CA GLY A 752 -3.55 -49.91 20.41
C GLY A 752 -2.90 -49.76 19.02
N GLN A 753 -3.57 -49.14 18.04
CA GLN A 753 -2.96 -48.76 16.76
C GLN A 753 -2.42 -47.32 16.83
N THR A 754 -1.11 -47.17 17.05
CA THR A 754 -0.40 -45.92 16.77
C THR A 754 -0.36 -45.67 15.27
N GLY A 755 -0.19 -44.41 14.87
CA GLY A 755 0.04 -44.02 13.48
C GLY A 755 -1.20 -43.65 12.64
N SER A 756 -2.42 -43.97 13.08
CA SER A 756 -3.64 -43.72 12.29
C SER A 756 -4.60 -42.76 13.00
N VAL A 757 -4.86 -41.59 12.40
CA VAL A 757 -5.71 -40.53 12.99
C VAL A 757 -6.56 -39.80 11.94
N THR A 758 -7.85 -39.61 12.27
CA THR A 758 -8.72 -38.66 11.59
C THR A 758 -8.63 -37.30 12.28
N ILE A 759 -8.20 -36.30 11.54
CA ILE A 759 -8.12 -34.89 11.94
C ILE A 759 -9.36 -34.19 11.37
N THR A 760 -10.25 -33.72 12.23
CA THR A 760 -11.39 -32.87 11.84
C THR A 760 -11.14 -31.46 12.33
N VAL A 761 -11.11 -30.48 11.42
CA VAL A 761 -10.97 -29.05 11.76
C VAL A 761 -12.33 -28.39 11.62
N ASN A 762 -12.84 -27.77 12.68
CA ASN A 762 -14.00 -26.88 12.56
C ASN A 762 -13.55 -25.56 11.94
N VAL A 763 -14.08 -25.23 10.76
CA VAL A 763 -13.75 -24.01 10.00
C VAL A 763 -14.93 -23.05 9.86
N GLU A 764 -16.08 -23.37 10.48
CA GLU A 764 -17.24 -22.49 10.49
C GLU A 764 -16.90 -21.16 11.20
N ASN A 765 -17.12 -20.03 10.50
CA ASN A 765 -16.74 -18.69 10.95
C ASN A 765 -15.25 -18.51 11.31
N THR A 766 -14.35 -19.40 10.87
CA THR A 766 -12.90 -19.19 11.04
C THR A 766 -12.29 -18.39 9.90
N HIS A 767 -13.08 -17.99 8.90
CA HIS A 767 -12.69 -16.96 7.92
C HIS A 767 -11.37 -17.23 7.18
N GLY A 768 -11.11 -18.50 6.84
CA GLY A 768 -9.88 -18.92 6.15
C GLY A 768 -8.60 -18.88 7.01
N LYS A 769 -8.72 -18.70 8.33
CA LYS A 769 -7.63 -18.82 9.31
C LYS A 769 -6.93 -20.17 9.18
N THR A 770 -5.62 -20.15 9.42
CA THR A 770 -4.77 -21.34 9.52
C THR A 770 -4.98 -22.02 10.87
N HIS A 771 -5.12 -23.35 10.86
CA HIS A 771 -5.29 -24.20 12.03
C HIS A 771 -4.12 -25.20 12.11
N ARG A 772 -3.55 -25.41 13.29
CA ARG A 772 -2.31 -26.17 13.49
C ARG A 772 -2.45 -27.34 14.46
N VAL A 773 -1.80 -28.45 14.14
CA VAL A 773 -1.59 -29.61 15.03
C VAL A 773 -0.17 -30.13 14.88
N SER A 774 0.45 -30.54 16.00
CA SER A 774 1.77 -31.16 16.06
C SER A 774 1.70 -32.49 16.79
N PHE A 775 2.24 -33.55 16.19
CA PHE A 775 2.38 -34.88 16.78
C PHE A 775 3.85 -35.13 17.16
N GLU A 776 4.11 -35.81 18.27
CA GLU A 776 5.43 -36.35 18.58
C GLU A 776 5.75 -37.53 17.65
N ARG A 777 7.01 -37.71 17.28
CA ARG A 777 7.45 -38.85 16.46
C ARG A 777 7.94 -40.01 17.33
N ILE A 778 7.55 -41.22 16.97
CA ILE A 778 7.90 -42.46 17.66
C ILE A 778 9.36 -42.85 17.38
N SER A 779 9.84 -42.61 16.16
CA SER A 779 11.22 -42.91 15.75
C SER A 779 12.27 -41.91 16.24
N TRP A 780 11.86 -40.82 16.90
CA TRP A 780 12.80 -39.83 17.43
C TRP A 780 13.66 -40.44 18.55
N ARG A 781 14.98 -40.42 18.37
CA ARG A 781 15.98 -41.00 19.30
C ARG A 781 16.95 -39.97 19.89
N GLY A 782 16.62 -38.68 19.80
CA GLY A 782 17.49 -37.62 20.30
C GLY A 782 17.76 -37.73 21.79
N THR A 783 19.00 -37.51 22.20
CA THR A 783 19.36 -37.47 23.62
C THR A 783 18.93 -36.13 24.22
N LEU A 784 18.29 -36.18 25.38
CA LEU A 784 17.85 -35.00 26.14
C LEU A 784 19.01 -34.23 26.81
N GLU A 785 20.26 -34.67 26.62
CA GLU A 785 21.39 -34.33 27.51
C GLU A 785 22.20 -33.09 27.08
N ASP A 786 22.11 -32.63 25.83
CA ASP A 786 22.90 -31.49 25.30
C ASP A 786 22.07 -30.24 24.93
N ILE A 787 21.00 -29.96 25.69
CA ILE A 787 20.34 -28.64 25.64
C ILE A 787 20.57 -27.92 26.98
N PRO A 788 21.33 -26.79 27.02
CA PRO A 788 21.42 -26.00 28.22
C PRO A 788 20.02 -25.46 28.57
N TRP A 789 19.51 -25.90 29.72
CA TRP A 789 18.19 -25.61 30.25
C TRP A 789 17.81 -24.14 30.05
N ARG A 790 16.92 -23.87 29.09
CA ARG A 790 16.13 -22.64 29.08
C ARG A 790 14.82 -22.95 29.81
N PRO A 791 14.46 -22.18 30.85
CA PRO A 791 13.16 -22.35 31.50
C PRO A 791 12.04 -22.13 30.47
N PRO A 792 10.85 -22.71 30.69
CA PRO A 792 9.73 -22.55 29.77
C PRO A 792 9.41 -21.07 29.58
N VAL A 793 9.30 -20.67 28.31
CA VAL A 793 8.76 -19.36 27.94
C VAL A 793 7.27 -19.37 28.30
N LYS A 794 6.97 -18.98 29.54
CA LYS A 794 5.72 -18.25 29.79
C LYS A 794 5.68 -17.08 28.83
N GLU A 795 4.49 -16.66 28.40
CA GLU A 795 4.30 -15.41 27.66
C GLU A 795 4.81 -14.21 28.49
N THR A 796 6.09 -13.90 28.39
CA THR A 796 6.70 -12.81 29.14
C THR A 796 6.66 -11.55 28.32
N THR A 797 5.69 -10.71 28.67
CA THR A 797 5.84 -9.26 28.69
C THR A 797 7.29 -8.82 28.88
N THR A 798 7.85 -8.20 27.84
CA THR A 798 8.89 -7.16 27.87
C THR A 798 9.86 -7.15 29.07
N SER A 799 11.10 -7.59 28.86
CA SER A 799 12.26 -6.94 29.49
C SER A 799 13.46 -6.97 28.55
N ALA A 800 14.24 -5.90 28.56
CA ALA A 800 15.36 -5.71 27.63
C ALA A 800 16.70 -5.88 28.34
N SER A 801 17.58 -6.68 27.76
CA SER A 801 19.03 -6.44 27.82
C SER A 801 19.75 -7.27 26.77
N THR A 802 20.28 -6.62 25.74
CA THR A 802 21.34 -7.18 24.88
C THR A 802 22.53 -6.23 24.89
N SER A 803 23.70 -6.78 25.17
CA SER A 803 24.96 -6.05 25.35
C SER A 803 25.37 -5.32 24.07
N LEU A 804 25.69 -4.03 24.20
CA LEU A 804 26.25 -3.18 23.15
C LEU A 804 27.58 -3.75 22.61
N LYS A 805 27.53 -4.44 21.46
CA LYS A 805 28.67 -4.41 20.52
C LYS A 805 28.53 -3.15 19.68
N LYS A 806 29.45 -2.19 19.86
CA LYS A 806 29.52 -0.96 19.07
C LYS A 806 29.70 -1.29 17.59
N TRP A 807 28.65 -1.09 16.80
CA TRP A 807 28.73 -1.14 15.34
C TRP A 807 29.07 0.27 14.82
N GLN A 808 30.25 0.45 14.25
CA GLN A 808 30.62 1.69 13.57
C GLN A 808 30.04 1.70 12.15
N ARG A 809 29.44 2.82 11.74
CA ARG A 809 28.92 3.01 10.38
C ARG A 809 30.03 2.79 9.34
N PRO A 810 29.76 2.11 8.21
CA PRO A 810 30.61 2.21 7.03
C PRO A 810 30.58 3.65 6.53
N HIS A 811 31.75 4.29 6.43
CA HIS A 811 31.85 5.59 5.74
C HIS A 811 31.71 5.38 4.23
N THR A 812 30.82 6.15 3.60
CA THR A 812 30.75 6.28 2.15
C THR A 812 32.06 6.86 1.62
N LYS A 813 32.81 6.09 0.83
CA LYS A 813 34.00 6.58 0.14
C LYS A 813 33.58 7.54 -0.98
N SER A 814 33.85 8.82 -0.79
CA SER A 814 33.95 9.77 -1.89
C SER A 814 35.08 9.35 -2.83
N LEU A 815 34.79 9.18 -4.12
CA LEU A 815 35.76 8.91 -5.17
C LEU A 815 35.87 10.11 -6.12
N ILE A 816 36.57 11.16 -5.68
CA ILE A 816 37.29 12.07 -6.58
C ILE A 816 38.67 12.30 -5.98
N GLN A 817 39.70 11.66 -6.56
CA GLN A 817 41.08 11.83 -6.16
C GLN A 817 41.86 12.48 -7.31
N ILE A 818 41.95 13.81 -7.29
CA ILE A 818 42.90 14.53 -8.14
C ILE A 818 44.28 14.34 -7.49
N GLY A 819 45.15 13.60 -8.16
CA GLY A 819 46.48 13.29 -7.66
C GLY A 819 47.39 14.52 -7.64
N SER A 820 48.05 14.76 -6.52
CA SER A 820 49.26 15.58 -6.47
C SER A 820 50.38 14.75 -5.83
N GLN A 821 51.41 14.43 -6.62
CA GLN A 821 52.62 13.81 -6.10
C GLN A 821 53.50 14.87 -5.45
N THR A 822 53.84 14.67 -4.19
CA THR A 822 54.91 15.42 -3.52
C THR A 822 56.27 14.87 -3.89
N THR A 823 57.22 15.72 -4.30
CA THR A 823 58.62 15.57 -3.85
C THR A 823 59.39 16.89 -3.82
N LYS A 824 59.84 17.23 -2.60
CA LYS A 824 61.11 17.88 -2.24
C LYS A 824 61.44 19.33 -2.69
N THR A 825 61.65 20.17 -1.65
CA THR A 825 62.75 21.16 -1.46
C THR A 825 62.96 22.22 -2.56
N SER A 826 62.91 23.53 -2.26
CA SER A 826 63.68 24.19 -1.20
C SER A 826 63.27 25.67 -1.05
N THR A 827 63.73 26.32 0.04
CA THR A 827 63.46 27.72 0.37
C THR A 827 64.40 28.71 -0.33
N ALA A 828 63.87 29.75 -0.98
CA ALA A 828 64.49 31.09 -0.97
C ALA A 828 63.51 32.21 -1.41
N LYS A 829 63.80 33.39 -0.83
CA LYS A 829 63.42 34.78 -1.17
C LYS A 829 63.35 35.05 -2.70
N THR A 830 62.65 36.04 -3.25
CA THR A 830 62.39 37.46 -2.87
C THR A 830 61.18 37.93 -3.71
N ASP A 831 60.19 38.70 -3.21
CA ASP A 831 60.20 40.14 -2.89
C ASP A 831 59.92 41.06 -4.12
N ILE A 832 59.23 42.19 -3.90
CA ILE A 832 58.94 43.32 -4.82
C ILE A 832 57.92 43.02 -5.97
N ALA A 833 57.04 43.93 -6.44
CA ALA A 833 56.19 44.99 -5.85
C ALA A 833 55.38 45.67 -6.99
N LYS A 834 54.17 46.20 -6.69
CA LYS A 834 53.47 47.30 -7.43
C LYS A 834 53.13 46.98 -8.93
N THR A 835 52.22 47.62 -9.66
CA THR A 835 51.19 48.70 -9.53
C THR A 835 50.19 48.36 -10.66
N GLY A 836 48.86 48.58 -10.63
CA GLY A 836 48.10 49.76 -10.26
C GLY A 836 47.30 50.25 -11.50
N THR A 837 45.96 50.38 -11.38
CA THR A 837 45.05 51.28 -12.17
C THR A 837 45.03 51.23 -13.72
N ALA A 838 43.90 51.30 -14.44
CA ALA A 838 42.47 51.52 -14.14
C ALA A 838 41.54 51.13 -15.33
N LYS A 839 40.20 51.18 -15.11
CA LYS A 839 39.07 51.63 -15.98
C LYS A 839 39.24 51.62 -17.53
N THR A 840 38.29 51.24 -18.41
CA THR A 840 36.81 51.11 -18.32
C THR A 840 36.20 50.38 -19.55
N ILE A 841 35.13 49.56 -19.35
CA ILE A 841 33.79 49.48 -20.03
C ILE A 841 33.59 50.19 -21.42
N PRO A 842 32.75 49.73 -22.40
CA PRO A 842 32.02 48.43 -22.62
C PRO A 842 32.24 47.79 -24.04
N VAL A 843 31.53 46.69 -24.34
CA VAL A 843 31.49 46.05 -25.69
C VAL A 843 30.05 45.84 -26.19
N LYS A 844 29.81 46.12 -27.49
CA LYS A 844 28.73 45.52 -28.31
C LYS A 844 29.00 45.75 -29.81
N THR A 845 29.24 44.69 -30.59
CA THR A 845 28.62 44.40 -31.92
C THR A 845 29.13 43.09 -32.57
N THR A 846 28.23 42.44 -33.29
CA THR A 846 28.30 41.27 -34.21
C THR A 846 28.91 41.61 -35.61
N PRO A 847 28.90 40.74 -36.66
CA PRO A 847 29.06 39.27 -36.81
C PRO A 847 30.00 38.87 -38.00
N ALA A 848 30.14 37.57 -38.34
CA ALA A 848 30.63 37.14 -39.67
C ALA A 848 30.09 35.76 -40.15
N LYS A 849 30.06 35.54 -41.48
CA LYS A 849 29.65 34.30 -42.20
C LYS A 849 30.79 33.75 -43.07
N ALA A 850 30.74 32.45 -43.38
CA ALA A 850 31.48 31.79 -44.48
C ALA A 850 30.55 30.80 -45.24
N THR A 851 30.98 30.26 -46.40
CA THR A 851 30.11 29.45 -47.31
C THR A 851 30.88 28.44 -48.17
N GLY A 852 30.25 27.29 -48.49
CA GLY A 852 30.71 26.32 -49.51
C GLY A 852 29.55 25.45 -50.03
N ALA A 853 29.45 25.25 -51.34
CA ALA A 853 28.34 24.59 -52.06
C ALA A 853 28.84 23.35 -52.86
N ALA A 854 28.06 22.53 -53.58
CA ALA A 854 26.72 22.66 -54.20
C ALA A 854 25.95 21.29 -54.20
N ALA A 855 24.98 20.87 -55.04
CA ALA A 855 24.48 21.33 -56.35
C ALA A 855 23.01 20.87 -56.70
N LYS A 856 22.62 21.26 -57.93
CA LYS A 856 21.47 20.97 -58.83
C LYS A 856 20.91 19.52 -58.83
N ALA A 857 19.67 19.20 -59.24
CA ALA A 857 18.57 19.86 -60.00
C ALA A 857 17.23 19.08 -59.78
N SER A 858 16.03 19.37 -60.34
CA SER A 858 15.30 20.62 -60.71
C SER A 858 13.85 20.28 -61.10
N LYS A 859 12.86 21.18 -60.87
CA LYS A 859 11.47 21.23 -61.44
C LYS A 859 10.52 20.06 -61.05
N ALA A 860 9.19 20.18 -60.93
CA ALA A 860 8.24 21.31 -61.11
C ALA A 860 7.00 21.23 -60.16
N LYS A 861 6.28 22.35 -60.04
CA LYS A 861 4.90 22.55 -59.47
C LYS A 861 3.89 22.66 -60.65
N PRO A 862 2.53 22.58 -60.51
CA PRO A 862 1.62 23.34 -59.60
C PRO A 862 0.49 22.49 -58.92
N LYS A 863 -0.21 22.89 -57.84
CA LYS A 863 -1.30 23.90 -57.66
C LYS A 863 -2.48 23.75 -58.66
N ALA A 864 -3.77 23.91 -58.32
CA ALA A 864 -4.51 24.08 -57.05
C ALA A 864 -6.05 23.95 -57.25
N GLY A 865 -6.84 23.97 -56.15
CA GLY A 865 -8.32 24.05 -56.14
C GLY A 865 -9.04 22.69 -56.03
N SER A 866 -10.28 22.56 -55.56
CA SER A 866 -11.19 23.44 -54.78
C SER A 866 -12.39 22.58 -54.29
N LYS A 867 -13.13 22.99 -53.24
CA LYS A 867 -14.28 22.22 -52.69
C LYS A 867 -15.43 22.08 -53.72
N PRO A 868 -16.25 21.01 -53.65
CA PRO A 868 -17.55 21.19 -52.95
C PRO A 868 -18.06 19.99 -52.11
N LYS A 869 -18.98 20.31 -51.18
CA LYS A 869 -20.06 19.47 -50.62
C LYS A 869 -21.39 20.11 -51.08
N PRO A 870 -22.60 19.51 -50.94
CA PRO A 870 -22.96 18.17 -50.41
C PRO A 870 -23.96 17.38 -51.30
N ALA A 871 -24.32 16.15 -50.89
CA ALA A 871 -25.59 15.51 -51.28
C ALA A 871 -26.13 14.60 -50.15
N LYS A 872 -27.46 14.51 -50.03
CA LYS A 872 -28.21 13.58 -49.13
C LYS A 872 -28.60 12.30 -49.88
N PRO A 873 -29.13 11.28 -49.18
CA PRO A 873 -30.53 10.94 -49.47
C PRO A 873 -31.55 11.14 -48.32
N THR A 874 -32.76 11.34 -48.79
CA THR A 874 -34.13 11.38 -48.23
C THR A 874 -34.51 10.56 -46.98
N LYS A 875 -35.48 11.13 -46.24
CA LYS A 875 -36.43 10.44 -45.33
C LYS A 875 -37.70 10.03 -46.10
N THR A 876 -38.40 8.99 -45.64
CA THR A 876 -39.87 9.05 -45.37
C THR A 876 -40.32 7.92 -44.41
N PRO A 877 -41.43 8.08 -43.65
CA PRO A 877 -41.83 7.19 -42.56
C PRO A 877 -43.10 6.36 -42.85
N ILE A 878 -43.37 5.34 -42.03
CA ILE A 878 -44.70 4.70 -41.93
C ILE A 878 -45.27 4.85 -40.50
N LYS A 879 -46.60 4.96 -40.43
CA LYS A 879 -47.37 5.42 -39.26
C LYS A 879 -47.75 4.30 -38.29
N LYS A 880 -47.98 4.73 -37.04
CA LYS A 880 -49.03 4.31 -36.08
C LYS A 880 -49.75 2.98 -36.31
N ASN A 881 -49.78 2.13 -35.28
CA ASN A 881 -51.06 1.70 -34.70
C ASN A 881 -50.92 1.30 -33.22
N SER A 882 -51.95 1.61 -32.43
CA SER A 882 -52.18 1.26 -31.02
C SER A 882 -53.66 1.58 -30.72
N PRO A 883 -54.30 1.08 -29.64
CA PRO A 883 -53.96 -0.02 -28.70
C PRO A 883 -55.11 -1.10 -28.74
N PRO A 884 -55.47 -1.91 -27.69
CA PRO A 884 -55.84 -1.49 -26.32
C PRO A 884 -55.41 -2.35 -25.10
N LYS A 885 -55.07 -1.67 -24.01
CA LYS A 885 -55.49 -1.89 -22.59
C LYS A 885 -55.30 -3.27 -21.88
N SER A 886 -54.42 -3.29 -20.86
CA SER A 886 -54.76 -3.49 -19.42
C SER A 886 -53.49 -3.22 -18.58
N LYS A 887 -53.45 -2.36 -17.55
CA LYS A 887 -54.10 -2.28 -16.21
C LYS A 887 -53.50 -3.20 -15.11
N SER A 888 -52.42 -2.72 -14.48
CA SER A 888 -52.12 -2.70 -13.01
C SER A 888 -50.68 -2.20 -12.88
N GLN A 889 -50.27 -1.20 -12.07
CA GLN A 889 -50.72 -0.66 -10.80
C GLN A 889 -50.57 -1.64 -9.61
N LYS A 890 -49.39 -1.60 -8.98
CA LYS A 890 -49.27 -1.43 -7.52
C LYS A 890 -47.91 -0.81 -7.15
N GLN A 891 -47.94 -0.02 -6.08
CA GLN A 891 -46.86 0.82 -5.57
C GLN A 891 -46.99 0.83 -4.05
N HIS A 892 -45.88 0.94 -3.31
CA HIS A 892 -45.79 0.97 -1.83
C HIS A 892 -46.18 -0.37 -1.16
N SER A 893 -45.47 -0.84 -0.13
CA SER A 893 -44.80 -0.12 0.97
C SER A 893 -43.33 -0.48 1.17
#